data_AF-A0A925B9H2-F1
#
_entry.id   AF-A0A925B9H2-F1
#
_cell.length_a   1.000
_cell.length_b   1.000
_cell.length_c   1.000
_cell.angle_alpha   90.00
_cell.angle_beta   90.00
_cell.angle_gamma   90.00
#
_symmetry.space_group_name_H-M   'P 1'
#
loop_
_entity.id
_entity.type
_entity.pdbx_description
1 polymer ?
#
loop_
_entity_poly.entity_id
_entity_poly.type
_entity_poly.pdbx_seq_one_letter_code
_entity_poly.pdbx_strand_id
1 'polypeptide(L)'
;MSIRRKIFYGFTLAVLAVLLLLPATGWLARMQLFPFASSSVLHSLNASVLGAGEAGVVDAARFVATHPGDFDLQFAHAMNSGSEESLVRLAALDKQFPDNPAVIAARLTRMASQKVQVRRAEEDLLLPVSQRTKEPIEPKASSDPAAVAEFVAIAEQGERVAPTNAFFSCMVAVGNFARRHDAEATAAWKRAGSKPDWDDYALPEMNAKWKLQIARNGGGEVGFMPRTASSAAILFPHFTVVRAAARMATVKAFEAELAGNREEGIALRGATRRLGAVLMTRNQIAVGVLVGRAVTAIAMYRPGGAEDVDTPSYTQAERDANRSGKDREAKYVAYLQSAGHPEEAVAFAAASRDGEAVKTIIKDGMSRTYMGFGDKTFRLLACWYGDILLLAGVLSSLTFAGIFKLIYKFSPRLQKSEPLQTSARWGMMLGLALPCLVAIAALAAPVAPDIVCGGVLLAAALLLVVPPVACRLSGKSISHGLLVLLGTVGALAVIVSVGAVTWHMFAGPIGAVAMIQGLSGGDPEGDGGSGTKNIWGILLPVLLSSVMLSLPVVLLAAFAGFSRMLRIPVAAGVTRGMRAMAVPLACVLLLGWGVCLVSTLKHENAAVAEMKQIGRMGEPRLQAELLGRTYPAMTEGLRVP
;
A
#
# COMPACT_ATOMS: atom_id res chain seq x y z
N MET A 1 -39.53 -12.03 -27.15
CA MET A 1 -39.12 -11.60 -25.79
C MET A 1 -40.28 -10.88 -25.15
N SER A 2 -40.71 -11.25 -23.94
CA SER A 2 -41.89 -10.64 -23.30
C SER A 2 -41.65 -9.18 -22.91
N ILE A 3 -42.73 -8.39 -22.84
CA ILE A 3 -42.69 -6.96 -22.46
C ILE A 3 -41.96 -6.78 -21.12
N ARG A 4 -42.26 -7.63 -20.12
CA ARG A 4 -41.60 -7.60 -18.79
C ARG A 4 -40.08 -7.70 -18.87
N ARG A 5 -39.54 -8.55 -19.75
CA ARG A 5 -38.08 -8.68 -19.93
C ARG A 5 -37.48 -7.45 -20.60
N LYS A 6 -38.20 -6.82 -21.55
CA LYS A 6 -37.73 -5.59 -22.22
C LYS A 6 -37.63 -4.45 -21.20
N ILE A 7 -38.63 -4.30 -20.35
CA ILE A 7 -38.65 -3.30 -19.27
C ILE A 7 -37.48 -3.54 -18.31
N PHE A 8 -37.29 -4.78 -17.84
CA PHE A 8 -36.20 -5.10 -16.92
C PHE A 8 -34.83 -4.78 -17.51
N TYR A 9 -34.55 -5.17 -18.76
CA TYR A 9 -33.27 -4.89 -19.39
C TYR A 9 -33.07 -3.39 -19.67
N GLY A 10 -34.13 -2.70 -20.10
CA GLY A 10 -34.09 -1.25 -20.30
C GLY A 10 -33.77 -0.52 -18.99
N PHE A 11 -34.39 -0.92 -17.89
CA PHE A 11 -34.11 -0.38 -16.56
C PHE A 11 -32.66 -0.62 -16.13
N THR A 12 -32.16 -1.86 -16.28
CA THR A 12 -30.76 -2.18 -15.97
C THR A 12 -29.77 -1.35 -16.78
N LEU A 13 -30.01 -1.17 -18.09
CA LEU A 13 -29.16 -0.34 -18.94
C LEU A 13 -29.22 1.14 -18.56
N ALA A 14 -30.40 1.64 -18.19
CA ALA A 14 -30.55 3.00 -17.69
C ALA A 14 -29.75 3.22 -16.38
N VAL A 15 -29.84 2.28 -15.42
CA VAL A 15 -29.04 2.33 -14.19
C VAL A 15 -27.53 2.32 -14.50
N LEU A 16 -27.07 1.44 -15.40
CA LEU A 16 -25.67 1.40 -15.80
C LEU A 16 -25.21 2.72 -16.44
N ALA A 17 -26.02 3.27 -17.35
CA ALA A 17 -25.71 4.54 -18.00
C ALA A 17 -25.61 5.67 -16.97
N VAL A 18 -26.54 5.73 -16.02
CA VAL A 18 -26.49 6.69 -14.90
C VAL A 18 -25.21 6.52 -14.08
N LEU A 19 -24.86 5.29 -13.68
CA LEU A 19 -23.66 5.03 -12.88
C LEU A 19 -22.35 5.39 -13.61
N LEU A 20 -22.29 5.20 -14.92
CA LEU A 20 -21.11 5.51 -15.74
C LEU A 20 -20.98 6.99 -16.08
N LEU A 21 -22.11 7.67 -16.33
CA LEU A 21 -22.12 9.05 -16.80
C LEU A 21 -22.12 10.07 -15.66
N LEU A 22 -22.64 9.72 -14.48
CA LEU A 22 -22.60 10.62 -13.32
C LEU A 22 -21.16 10.79 -12.83
N PRO A 23 -20.62 12.02 -12.73
CA PRO A 23 -19.26 12.25 -12.28
C PRO A 23 -18.95 11.63 -10.91
N ALA A 24 -19.94 11.59 -10.01
CA ALA A 24 -19.79 11.07 -8.65
C ALA A 24 -19.48 9.56 -8.60
N THR A 25 -20.08 8.76 -9.49
CA THR A 25 -19.94 7.29 -9.53
C THR A 25 -19.09 6.80 -10.69
N GLY A 26 -19.02 7.57 -11.78
CA GLY A 26 -18.44 7.16 -13.04
C GLY A 26 -16.93 6.95 -13.00
N TRP A 27 -16.19 7.65 -12.13
CA TRP A 27 -14.76 7.40 -11.94
C TRP A 27 -14.51 6.03 -11.31
N LEU A 28 -15.28 5.67 -10.28
CA LEU A 28 -15.16 4.40 -9.57
C LEU A 28 -15.60 3.24 -10.48
N ALA A 29 -16.73 3.39 -11.17
CA ALA A 29 -17.20 2.42 -12.15
C ALA A 29 -16.19 2.17 -13.27
N ARG A 30 -15.59 3.23 -13.82
CA ARG A 30 -14.52 3.11 -14.84
C ARG A 30 -13.27 2.44 -14.29
N MET A 31 -12.83 2.78 -13.08
CA MET A 31 -11.70 2.11 -12.43
C MET A 31 -11.95 0.62 -12.22
N GLN A 32 -13.17 0.21 -11.85
CA GLN A 32 -13.50 -1.20 -11.69
C GLN A 32 -13.67 -1.95 -13.01
N LEU A 33 -14.11 -1.27 -14.08
CA LEU A 33 -14.22 -1.84 -15.43
C LEU A 33 -12.87 -1.95 -16.16
N PHE A 34 -11.94 -1.04 -15.88
CA PHE A 34 -10.65 -0.94 -16.58
C PHE A 34 -9.81 -2.23 -16.56
N PRO A 35 -9.67 -2.94 -15.42
CA PRO A 35 -9.01 -4.24 -15.37
C PRO A 35 -9.54 -5.21 -16.44
N PHE A 36 -10.85 -5.23 -16.69
CA PHE A 36 -11.46 -6.15 -17.66
C PHE A 36 -11.30 -5.71 -19.13
N ALA A 37 -10.99 -4.43 -19.38
CA ALA A 37 -10.78 -3.89 -20.72
C ALA A 37 -9.33 -4.00 -21.19
N SER A 38 -8.38 -4.08 -20.27
CA SER A 38 -6.95 -4.15 -20.60
C SER A 38 -6.48 -5.60 -20.74
N SER A 39 -5.70 -5.89 -21.79
CA SER A 39 -5.14 -7.23 -22.06
C SER A 39 -4.11 -7.71 -21.01
N SER A 40 -3.71 -6.85 -20.08
CA SER A 40 -2.73 -7.13 -19.03
C SER A 40 -3.23 -6.58 -17.69
N VAL A 41 -4.25 -7.22 -17.13
CA VAL A 41 -4.98 -6.83 -15.91
C VAL A 41 -4.03 -6.50 -14.73
N LEU A 42 -2.92 -7.24 -14.60
CA LEU A 42 -1.90 -7.03 -13.56
C LEU A 42 -1.02 -5.81 -13.85
N HIS A 43 -0.56 -5.63 -15.10
CA HIS A 43 0.15 -4.42 -15.51
C HIS A 43 -0.74 -3.18 -15.44
N SER A 44 -2.04 -3.31 -15.72
CA SER A 44 -2.98 -2.19 -15.72
C SER A 44 -3.37 -1.75 -14.32
N LEU A 45 -3.47 -2.65 -13.34
CA LEU A 45 -3.65 -2.26 -11.94
C LEU A 45 -2.37 -1.66 -11.38
N ASN A 46 -1.20 -2.23 -11.67
CA ASN A 46 0.06 -1.64 -11.24
C ASN A 46 0.29 -0.26 -11.88
N ALA A 47 -0.01 -0.12 -13.18
CA ALA A 47 0.09 1.14 -13.91
C ALA A 47 -1.02 2.16 -13.59
N SER A 48 -2.23 1.74 -13.24
CA SER A 48 -3.34 2.66 -12.92
C SER A 48 -3.40 3.06 -11.45
N VAL A 49 -3.03 2.16 -10.53
CA VAL A 49 -2.96 2.45 -9.09
C VAL A 49 -1.66 3.20 -8.74
N LEU A 50 -0.53 2.85 -9.36
CA LEU A 50 0.75 3.55 -9.14
C LEU A 50 1.07 4.60 -10.21
N GLY A 51 0.22 4.75 -11.23
CA GLY A 51 0.46 5.71 -12.31
C GLY A 51 1.66 5.40 -13.21
N ALA A 52 2.23 4.19 -13.13
CA ALA A 52 3.57 3.82 -13.60
C ALA A 52 3.65 3.20 -15.01
N GLY A 53 2.57 3.19 -15.79
CA GLY A 53 2.65 2.73 -17.19
C GLY A 53 3.32 3.78 -18.08
N GLU A 54 4.18 3.38 -19.01
CA GLU A 54 4.91 4.29 -19.94
C GLU A 54 4.00 5.32 -20.62
N ALA A 55 2.85 4.88 -21.15
CA ALA A 55 1.86 5.77 -21.77
C ALA A 55 1.35 6.84 -20.78
N GLY A 56 1.13 6.44 -19.53
CA GLY A 56 0.72 7.35 -18.47
C GLY A 56 1.81 8.34 -18.05
N VAL A 57 3.09 7.94 -18.13
CA VAL A 57 4.23 8.83 -17.88
C VAL A 57 4.36 9.87 -18.99
N VAL A 58 4.21 9.47 -20.26
CA VAL A 58 4.24 10.38 -21.41
C VAL A 58 3.10 11.41 -21.35
N ASP A 59 1.88 10.97 -21.04
CA ASP A 59 0.73 11.87 -20.91
C ASP A 59 0.88 12.81 -19.71
N ALA A 60 1.43 12.34 -18.59
CA ALA A 60 1.74 13.18 -17.44
C ALA A 60 2.79 14.25 -17.79
N ALA A 61 3.86 13.88 -18.49
CA ALA A 61 4.88 14.83 -18.93
C ALA A 61 4.29 15.91 -19.86
N ARG A 62 3.46 15.51 -20.83
CA ARG A 62 2.79 16.44 -21.74
C ARG A 62 1.86 17.39 -20.98
N PHE A 63 1.06 16.87 -20.05
CA PHE A 63 0.16 17.68 -19.23
C PHE A 63 0.91 18.65 -18.31
N VAL A 64 1.99 18.20 -17.68
CA VAL A 64 2.82 19.05 -16.80
C VAL A 64 3.52 20.14 -17.62
N ALA A 65 3.98 19.84 -18.83
CA ALA A 65 4.59 20.83 -19.72
C ALA A 65 3.64 21.97 -20.11
N THR A 66 2.32 21.76 -20.14
CA THR A 66 1.34 22.84 -20.38
C THR A 66 1.03 23.67 -19.13
N HIS A 67 1.56 23.29 -17.96
CA HIS A 67 1.37 23.98 -16.67
C HIS A 67 2.72 24.35 -16.02
N PRO A 68 3.59 25.11 -16.69
CA PRO A 68 4.93 25.43 -16.17
C PRO A 68 4.87 26.21 -14.86
N GLY A 69 3.84 27.01 -14.61
CA GLY A 69 3.69 27.78 -13.38
C GLY A 69 3.09 27.02 -12.18
N ASP A 70 2.61 25.79 -12.37
CA ASP A 70 1.99 25.01 -11.29
C ASP A 70 3.03 24.19 -10.53
N PHE A 71 3.53 24.75 -9.43
CA PHE A 71 4.54 24.12 -8.59
C PHE A 71 4.22 22.67 -8.23
N ASP A 72 3.01 22.39 -7.75
CA ASP A 72 2.63 21.05 -7.28
C ASP A 72 2.68 20.02 -8.41
N LEU A 73 2.23 20.38 -9.62
CA LEU A 73 2.27 19.50 -10.77
C LEU A 73 3.71 19.21 -11.21
N GLN A 74 4.55 20.24 -11.26
CA GLN A 74 5.97 20.10 -11.60
C GLN A 74 6.71 19.26 -10.53
N PHE A 75 6.42 19.50 -9.26
CA PHE A 75 7.02 18.80 -8.12
C PHE A 75 6.64 17.32 -8.11
N ALA A 76 5.35 17.00 -8.27
CA ALA A 76 4.88 15.62 -8.37
C ALA A 76 5.51 14.89 -9.57
N HIS A 77 5.68 15.58 -10.70
CA HIS A 77 6.32 15.01 -11.88
C HIS A 77 7.81 14.72 -11.67
N ALA A 78 8.53 15.62 -11.00
CA ALA A 78 9.92 15.40 -10.62
C ALA A 78 10.08 14.24 -9.61
N MET A 79 9.08 14.01 -8.75
CA MET A 79 9.11 12.94 -7.74
C MET A 79 8.69 11.57 -8.25
N ASN A 80 7.99 11.48 -9.39
CA ASN A 80 7.52 10.23 -9.98
C ASN A 80 8.50 9.59 -10.99
N SER A 81 9.65 10.22 -11.26
CA SER A 81 10.68 9.64 -12.12
C SER A 81 11.57 8.65 -11.38
N GLY A 82 12.45 7.94 -12.11
CA GLY A 82 13.47 7.08 -11.52
C GLY A 82 14.37 7.84 -10.53
N SER A 83 15.07 7.10 -9.67
CA SER A 83 15.86 7.64 -8.55
C SER A 83 16.86 8.74 -8.96
N GLU A 84 17.65 8.50 -10.00
CA GLU A 84 18.67 9.43 -10.49
C GLU A 84 18.03 10.60 -11.27
N GLU A 85 17.07 10.28 -12.14
CA GLU A 85 16.33 11.27 -12.92
C GLU A 85 15.57 12.26 -12.03
N SER A 86 15.06 11.79 -10.88
CA SER A 86 14.36 12.62 -9.91
C SER A 86 15.26 13.71 -9.33
N LEU A 87 16.51 13.39 -9.00
CA LEU A 87 17.46 14.40 -8.50
C LEU A 87 17.77 15.48 -9.54
N VAL A 88 17.93 15.09 -10.81
CA VAL A 88 18.16 16.05 -11.91
C VAL A 88 16.95 16.96 -12.11
N ARG A 89 15.74 16.39 -12.12
CA ARG A 89 14.48 17.15 -12.27
C ARG A 89 14.23 18.08 -11.08
N LEU A 90 14.50 17.63 -9.85
CA LEU A 90 14.38 18.48 -8.66
C LEU A 90 15.40 19.62 -8.67
N ALA A 91 16.62 19.41 -9.15
CA ALA A 91 17.60 20.48 -9.30
C ALA A 91 17.20 21.51 -10.37
N ALA A 92 16.55 21.07 -11.45
CA ALA A 92 15.95 21.98 -12.43
C ALA A 92 14.77 22.76 -11.83
N LEU A 93 13.95 22.07 -11.02
CA LEU A 93 12.79 22.67 -10.36
C LEU A 93 13.20 23.73 -9.32
N ASP A 94 14.30 23.52 -8.60
CA ASP A 94 14.88 24.48 -7.66
C ASP A 94 15.28 25.80 -8.36
N LYS A 95 15.74 25.72 -9.61
CA LYS A 95 16.01 26.92 -10.42
C LYS A 95 14.73 27.63 -10.87
N GLN A 96 13.67 26.86 -11.13
CA GLN A 96 12.38 27.38 -11.59
C GLN A 96 11.56 28.01 -10.45
N PHE A 97 11.64 27.41 -9.26
CA PHE A 97 10.98 27.84 -8.03
C PHE A 97 12.03 28.04 -6.94
N PRO A 98 12.84 29.11 -7.05
CA PRO A 98 13.93 29.36 -6.11
C PRO A 98 13.39 29.53 -4.70
N ASP A 99 14.20 29.11 -3.73
CA ASP A 99 13.90 29.21 -2.29
C ASP A 99 12.62 28.48 -1.86
N ASN A 100 12.17 27.48 -2.64
CA ASN A 100 11.08 26.61 -2.21
C ASN A 100 11.62 25.46 -1.33
N PRO A 101 11.33 25.47 -0.02
CA PRO A 101 11.94 24.50 0.89
C PRO A 101 11.47 23.06 0.65
N ALA A 102 10.31 22.84 0.02
CA ALA A 102 9.85 21.49 -0.32
C ALA A 102 10.73 20.83 -1.39
N VAL A 103 11.24 21.61 -2.36
CA VAL A 103 12.17 21.09 -3.40
C VAL A 103 13.51 20.73 -2.76
N ILE A 104 14.03 21.62 -1.92
CA ILE A 104 15.28 21.41 -1.19
C ILE A 104 15.17 20.15 -0.32
N ALA A 105 14.08 20.02 0.46
CA ALA A 105 13.83 18.86 1.30
C ALA A 105 13.72 17.56 0.50
N ALA A 106 13.00 17.56 -0.63
CA ALA A 106 12.90 16.40 -1.51
C ALA A 106 14.26 15.97 -2.06
N ARG A 107 15.13 16.92 -2.46
CA ARG A 107 16.51 16.61 -2.89
C ARG A 107 17.28 15.92 -1.77
N LEU A 108 17.23 16.45 -0.54
CA LEU A 108 17.89 15.86 0.63
C LEU A 108 17.37 14.44 0.90
N THR A 109 16.05 14.23 0.93
CA THR A 109 15.46 12.91 1.18
C THR A 109 15.87 11.89 0.12
N ARG A 110 15.92 12.27 -1.16
CA ARG A 110 16.39 11.39 -2.24
C ARG A 110 17.89 11.09 -2.12
N MET A 111 18.72 12.07 -1.81
CA MET A 111 20.15 11.86 -1.58
C MET A 111 20.42 10.96 -0.36
N ALA A 112 19.67 11.13 0.74
CA ALA A 112 19.74 10.26 1.91
C ALA A 112 19.36 8.80 1.60
N SER A 113 18.50 8.58 0.60
CA SER A 113 18.11 7.24 0.17
C SER A 113 19.18 6.48 -0.61
N GLN A 114 20.05 7.20 -1.32
CA GLN A 114 20.92 6.64 -2.35
C GLN A 114 22.41 6.89 -2.13
N LYS A 115 22.77 8.11 -1.72
CA LYS A 115 24.13 8.65 -1.79
C LYS A 115 24.74 8.94 -0.43
N VAL A 116 23.92 9.22 0.59
CA VAL A 116 24.38 9.63 1.91
C VAL A 116 23.92 8.63 2.96
N GLN A 117 24.88 7.95 3.59
CA GLN A 117 24.64 7.05 4.73
C GLN A 117 25.53 7.47 5.90
N VAL A 118 24.97 7.48 7.10
CA VAL A 118 25.73 7.55 8.36
C VAL A 118 25.84 6.12 8.86
N ARG A 119 26.97 5.48 8.60
CA ARG A 119 27.28 4.14 9.11
C ARG A 119 28.71 4.11 9.59
N ARG A 120 28.88 3.99 10.89
CA ARG A 120 30.18 4.11 11.57
C ARG A 120 30.34 2.98 12.59
N ALA A 121 31.54 2.42 12.70
CA ALA A 121 31.85 1.35 13.67
C ALA A 121 31.65 1.84 15.10
N GLU A 122 31.80 3.15 15.32
CA GLU A 122 31.58 3.82 16.58
C GLU A 122 30.12 3.66 17.09
N GLU A 123 29.14 3.39 16.21
CA GLU A 123 27.75 3.11 16.62
C GLU A 123 27.65 1.84 17.47
N ASP A 124 28.58 0.88 17.31
CA ASP A 124 28.59 -0.37 18.07
C ASP A 124 28.89 -0.15 19.56
N LEU A 125 29.45 1.02 19.93
CA LEU A 125 29.62 1.43 21.32
C LEU A 125 28.27 1.56 22.04
N LEU A 126 27.19 1.81 21.30
CA LEU A 126 25.85 1.96 21.82
C LEU A 126 25.05 0.66 21.85
N LEU A 127 25.50 -0.37 21.13
CA LEU A 127 24.84 -1.66 21.07
C LEU A 127 25.25 -2.54 22.26
N PRO A 128 24.33 -3.40 22.75
CA PRO A 128 24.68 -4.44 23.68
C PRO A 128 25.81 -5.34 23.14
N VAL A 129 26.69 -5.85 23.99
CA VAL A 129 27.81 -6.73 23.63
C VAL A 129 27.32 -7.95 22.85
N SER A 130 26.17 -8.50 23.23
CA SER A 130 25.52 -9.62 22.54
C SER A 130 25.03 -9.28 21.12
N GLN A 131 24.83 -7.98 20.82
CA GLN A 131 24.40 -7.47 19.51
C GLN A 131 25.55 -6.89 18.68
N ARG A 132 26.74 -6.70 19.26
CA ARG A 132 27.92 -6.32 18.48
C ARG A 132 28.21 -7.47 17.53
N THR A 133 28.09 -7.19 16.23
CA THR A 133 28.35 -8.22 15.22
C THR A 133 29.78 -8.71 15.39
N LYS A 134 29.95 -10.03 15.56
CA LYS A 134 31.27 -10.66 15.62
C LYS A 134 32.06 -10.43 14.33
N GLU A 135 31.34 -10.28 13.23
CA GLU A 135 31.91 -9.86 11.96
C GLU A 135 31.91 -8.33 11.89
N PRO A 136 33.05 -7.71 11.56
CA PRO A 136 33.09 -6.30 11.23
C PRO A 136 32.01 -6.04 10.19
N ILE A 137 31.11 -5.12 10.50
CA ILE A 137 30.16 -4.65 9.52
C ILE A 137 30.98 -4.16 8.33
N GLU A 138 31.00 -4.91 7.23
CA GLU A 138 31.63 -4.42 6.02
C GLU A 138 30.95 -3.10 5.69
N PRO A 139 31.72 -1.99 5.64
CA PRO A 139 31.15 -0.71 5.31
C PRO A 139 30.58 -0.87 3.90
N LYS A 140 29.24 -0.88 3.81
CA LYS A 140 28.54 -0.61 2.54
C LYS A 140 29.27 0.56 1.90
N ALA A 141 29.56 0.46 0.60
CA ALA A 141 30.36 1.42 -0.18
C ALA A 141 30.26 2.83 0.42
N SER A 142 31.40 3.36 0.86
CA SER A 142 31.49 4.67 1.51
C SER A 142 30.74 5.70 0.67
N SER A 143 29.93 6.54 1.32
CA SER A 143 29.24 7.65 0.67
C SER A 143 30.23 8.46 -0.17
N ASP A 144 29.90 8.73 -1.44
CA ASP A 144 30.74 9.54 -2.33
C ASP A 144 31.00 10.92 -1.70
N PRO A 145 32.26 11.31 -1.43
CA PRO A 145 32.58 12.58 -0.77
C PRO A 145 32.00 13.80 -1.49
N ALA A 146 31.95 13.78 -2.83
CA ALA A 146 31.38 14.88 -3.61
C ALA A 146 29.86 14.98 -3.40
N ALA A 147 29.15 13.85 -3.45
CA ALA A 147 27.72 13.80 -3.17
C ALA A 147 27.38 14.24 -1.73
N VAL A 148 28.20 13.89 -0.72
CA VAL A 148 27.96 14.34 0.65
C VAL A 148 28.25 15.83 0.82
N ALA A 149 29.27 16.37 0.13
CA ALA A 149 29.51 17.81 0.14
C ALA A 149 28.35 18.60 -0.51
N GLU A 150 27.83 18.13 -1.64
CA GLU A 150 26.64 18.69 -2.27
C GLU A 150 25.43 18.62 -1.32
N PHE A 151 25.23 17.49 -0.64
CA PHE A 151 24.15 17.30 0.33
C PHE A 151 24.20 18.33 1.46
N VAL A 152 25.38 18.57 2.05
CA VAL A 152 25.56 19.58 3.10
C VAL A 152 25.23 20.98 2.58
N ALA A 153 25.72 21.34 1.38
CA ALA A 153 25.45 22.65 0.79
C ALA A 153 23.93 22.88 0.54
N ILE A 154 23.21 21.86 0.06
CA ILE A 154 21.75 21.92 -0.11
C ILE A 154 21.06 22.06 1.26
N ALA A 155 21.52 21.34 2.27
CA ALA A 155 20.96 21.43 3.61
C ALA A 155 21.17 22.82 4.24
N GLU A 156 22.34 23.44 4.05
CA GLU A 156 22.62 24.81 4.49
C GLU A 156 21.79 25.85 3.72
N GLN A 157 21.53 25.64 2.43
CA GLN A 157 20.57 26.45 1.68
C GLN A 157 19.16 26.34 2.28
N GLY A 158 18.69 25.13 2.57
CA GLY A 158 17.39 24.93 3.22
C GLY A 158 17.31 25.58 4.60
N GLU A 159 18.40 25.51 5.38
CA GLU A 159 18.50 26.18 6.69
C GLU A 159 18.40 27.70 6.55
N ARG A 160 18.94 28.30 5.48
CA ARG A 160 18.78 29.75 5.22
C ARG A 160 17.35 30.12 4.81
N VAL A 161 16.71 29.28 3.99
CA VAL A 161 15.34 29.50 3.50
C VAL A 161 14.30 29.33 4.61
N ALA A 162 14.50 28.35 5.49
CA ALA A 162 13.59 28.02 6.60
C ALA A 162 14.36 27.98 7.94
N PRO A 163 14.77 29.14 8.47
CA PRO A 163 15.68 29.22 9.62
C PRO A 163 15.13 28.61 10.90
N THR A 164 13.80 28.56 11.08
CA THR A 164 13.16 27.97 12.27
C THR A 164 12.92 26.47 12.15
N ASN A 165 13.14 25.87 10.97
CA ASN A 165 12.87 24.45 10.73
C ASN A 165 14.09 23.58 11.10
N ALA A 166 13.93 22.69 12.08
CA ALA A 166 14.95 21.79 12.57
C ALA A 166 15.41 20.76 11.53
N PHE A 167 14.57 20.43 10.54
CA PHE A 167 14.87 19.43 9.52
C PHE A 167 16.18 19.73 8.78
N PHE A 168 16.39 20.97 8.33
CA PHE A 168 17.57 21.32 7.54
C PHE A 168 18.87 21.28 8.35
N SER A 169 18.89 21.81 9.57
CA SER A 169 20.06 21.72 10.46
C SER A 169 20.37 20.26 10.82
N CYS A 170 19.33 19.44 10.98
CA CYS A 170 19.50 18.00 11.17
C CYS A 170 20.17 17.35 9.95
N MET A 171 19.77 17.72 8.73
CA MET A 171 20.43 17.24 7.51
C MET A 171 21.87 17.75 7.38
N VAL A 172 22.19 18.98 7.80
CA VAL A 172 23.58 19.46 7.89
C VAL A 172 24.40 18.57 8.82
N ALA A 173 23.85 18.20 9.99
CA ALA A 173 24.50 17.29 10.92
C ALA A 173 24.70 15.88 10.34
N VAL A 174 23.69 15.33 9.65
CA VAL A 174 23.76 14.03 8.95
C VAL A 174 24.93 14.02 7.95
N GLY A 175 25.04 15.05 7.11
CA GLY A 175 26.11 15.13 6.11
C GLY A 175 27.50 15.26 6.74
N ASN A 176 27.64 16.06 7.81
CA ASN A 176 28.90 16.22 8.51
C ASN A 176 29.31 14.94 9.27
N PHE A 177 28.37 14.23 9.91
CA PHE A 177 28.67 12.92 10.51
C PHE A 177 29.10 11.89 9.46
N ALA A 178 28.47 11.91 8.27
CA ALA A 178 28.85 11.03 7.15
C ALA A 178 30.27 11.34 6.63
N ARG A 179 30.73 12.61 6.71
CA ARG A 179 32.10 13.03 6.37
C ARG A 179 33.10 12.94 7.53
N ARG A 180 32.67 12.49 8.71
CA ARG A 180 33.49 12.46 9.95
C ARG A 180 33.96 13.85 10.43
N HIS A 181 33.23 14.90 10.07
CA HIS A 181 33.43 16.26 10.57
C HIS A 181 32.65 16.44 11.88
N ASP A 182 33.11 15.78 12.94
CA ASP A 182 32.33 15.53 14.16
C ASP A 182 32.02 16.82 14.95
N ALA A 183 32.92 17.81 14.95
CA ALA A 183 32.71 19.08 15.63
C ALA A 183 31.58 19.89 14.96
N GLU A 184 31.62 20.01 13.64
CA GLU A 184 30.59 20.68 12.84
C GLU A 184 29.25 19.93 12.92
N ALA A 185 29.29 18.59 12.92
CA ALA A 185 28.11 17.76 13.04
C ALA A 185 27.40 17.96 14.39
N THR A 186 28.13 17.91 15.50
CA THR A 186 27.55 18.13 16.83
C THR A 186 27.05 19.56 17.02
N ALA A 187 27.74 20.56 16.46
CA ALA A 187 27.25 21.94 16.44
C ALA A 187 25.93 22.08 15.67
N ALA A 188 25.84 21.51 14.47
CA ALA A 188 24.61 21.50 13.67
C ALA A 188 23.48 20.71 14.35
N TRP A 189 23.79 19.61 15.04
CA TRP A 189 22.83 18.82 15.80
C TRP A 189 22.27 19.60 17.00
N LYS A 190 23.14 20.30 17.74
CA LYS A 190 22.74 21.22 18.82
C LYS A 190 21.82 22.32 18.30
N ARG A 191 22.14 22.93 17.14
CA ARG A 191 21.27 23.91 16.46
C ARG A 191 19.93 23.31 16.04
N ALA A 192 19.90 22.08 15.51
CA ALA A 192 18.65 21.41 15.15
C ALA A 192 17.75 21.23 16.38
N GLY A 193 18.32 20.78 17.51
CA GLY A 193 17.60 20.60 18.76
C GLY A 193 17.16 21.90 19.46
N SER A 194 17.60 23.09 19.01
CA SER A 194 17.13 24.37 19.53
C SER A 194 16.03 25.01 18.67
N LYS A 195 15.70 24.42 17.53
CA LYS A 195 14.70 24.97 16.60
C LYS A 195 13.28 24.50 16.97
N PRO A 196 12.27 25.39 16.87
CA PRO A 196 10.92 25.10 17.38
C PRO A 196 10.04 24.26 16.44
N ASP A 197 10.41 24.15 15.16
CA ASP A 197 9.58 23.54 14.13
C ASP A 197 10.27 22.35 13.46
N TRP A 198 9.47 21.45 12.91
CA TRP A 198 9.92 20.39 12.03
C TRP A 198 8.93 20.24 10.88
N ASP A 199 9.42 20.43 9.67
CA ASP A 199 8.71 20.09 8.44
C ASP A 199 9.71 19.43 7.48
N ASP A 200 9.50 18.15 7.19
CA ASP A 200 10.26 17.42 6.18
C ASP A 200 9.58 17.47 4.79
N TYR A 201 8.51 18.25 4.68
CA TYR A 201 7.73 18.50 3.46
C TYR A 201 7.15 17.22 2.82
N ALA A 202 7.02 16.13 3.59
CA ALA A 202 6.40 14.90 3.13
C ALA A 202 4.91 15.08 2.77
N LEU A 203 4.20 15.93 3.52
CA LEU A 203 2.79 16.21 3.28
C LEU A 203 2.55 17.04 2.00
N PRO A 204 3.32 18.12 1.74
CA PRO A 204 3.37 18.76 0.42
C PRO A 204 3.64 17.80 -0.74
N GLU A 205 4.61 16.87 -0.61
CA GLU A 205 4.87 15.86 -1.64
C GLU A 205 3.64 14.98 -1.91
N MET A 206 3.00 14.52 -0.84
CA MET A 206 1.78 13.71 -0.93
C MET A 206 0.64 14.44 -1.64
N ASN A 207 0.39 15.70 -1.26
CA ASN A 207 -0.64 16.54 -1.86
C ASN A 207 -0.35 16.83 -3.33
N ALA A 208 0.91 17.11 -3.68
CA ALA A 208 1.34 17.31 -5.06
C ALA A 208 1.08 16.06 -5.92
N LYS A 209 1.45 14.87 -5.42
CA LYS A 209 1.17 13.60 -6.09
C LYS A 209 -0.32 13.38 -6.32
N TRP A 210 -1.17 13.68 -5.34
CA TRP A 210 -2.62 13.58 -5.49
C TRP A 210 -3.16 14.57 -6.52
N LYS A 211 -2.66 15.81 -6.53
CA LYS A 211 -3.06 16.83 -7.52
C LYS A 211 -2.75 16.38 -8.93
N LEU A 212 -1.56 15.83 -9.17
CA LEU A 212 -1.19 15.27 -10.47
C LEU A 212 -2.08 14.09 -10.87
N GLN A 213 -2.46 13.23 -9.93
CA GLN A 213 -3.39 12.12 -10.21
C GLN A 213 -4.80 12.60 -10.57
N ILE A 214 -5.33 13.59 -9.84
CA ILE A 214 -6.62 14.22 -10.13
C ILE A 214 -6.59 14.84 -11.53
N ALA A 215 -5.52 15.56 -11.85
CA ALA A 215 -5.34 16.19 -13.15
C ALA A 215 -5.27 15.15 -14.30
N ARG A 216 -4.53 14.05 -14.11
CA ARG A 216 -4.45 12.93 -15.07
C ARG A 216 -5.80 12.24 -15.29
N ASN A 217 -6.68 12.22 -14.28
CA ASN A 217 -8.03 11.69 -14.37
C ASN A 217 -9.05 12.73 -14.89
N GLY A 218 -8.60 13.78 -15.58
CA GLY A 218 -9.46 14.80 -16.16
C GLY A 218 -10.15 15.69 -15.12
N GLY A 219 -9.53 15.87 -13.96
CA GLY A 219 -10.07 16.64 -12.83
C GLY A 219 -11.07 15.88 -11.96
N GLY A 220 -11.34 14.60 -12.27
CA GLY A 220 -12.19 13.75 -11.44
C GLY A 220 -11.53 13.41 -10.09
N GLU A 221 -12.34 13.21 -9.06
CA GLU A 221 -11.85 12.77 -7.75
C GLU A 221 -11.07 11.45 -7.90
N VAL A 222 -9.90 11.37 -7.27
CA VAL A 222 -9.14 10.13 -7.12
C VAL A 222 -9.55 9.47 -5.82
N GLY A 223 -9.92 8.19 -5.86
CA GLY A 223 -10.27 7.42 -4.67
C GLY A 223 -9.14 7.32 -3.63
N PHE A 224 -9.52 6.91 -2.44
CA PHE A 224 -8.66 6.61 -1.31
C PHE A 224 -7.56 5.60 -1.67
N MET A 225 -7.90 4.50 -2.35
CA MET A 225 -6.93 3.43 -2.63
C MET A 225 -5.70 3.89 -3.44
N PRO A 226 -5.86 4.57 -4.60
CA PRO A 226 -4.71 5.14 -5.32
C PRO A 226 -3.94 6.19 -4.50
N ARG A 227 -4.64 7.02 -3.71
CA ARG A 227 -3.98 8.02 -2.85
C ARG A 227 -3.12 7.34 -1.80
N THR A 228 -3.66 6.38 -1.08
CA THR A 228 -2.95 5.61 -0.05
C THR A 228 -1.78 4.85 -0.62
N ALA A 229 -1.94 4.21 -1.79
CA ALA A 229 -0.83 3.55 -2.47
C ALA A 229 0.30 4.55 -2.82
N SER A 230 -0.06 5.74 -3.28
CA SER A 230 0.91 6.80 -3.63
C SER A 230 1.59 7.40 -2.41
N SER A 231 0.84 7.56 -1.31
CA SER A 231 1.35 8.00 -0.02
C SER A 231 2.29 6.95 0.59
N ALA A 232 1.93 5.67 0.54
CA ALA A 232 2.76 4.56 1.02
C ALA A 232 4.04 4.38 0.19
N ALA A 233 4.02 4.80 -1.08
CA ALA A 233 5.22 4.83 -1.93
C ALA A 233 6.17 6.01 -1.62
N ILE A 234 5.75 6.97 -0.78
CA ILE A 234 6.68 7.97 -0.22
C ILE A 234 7.55 7.23 0.79
N LEU A 235 8.74 6.85 0.35
CA LEU A 235 9.75 6.29 1.23
C LEU A 235 10.18 7.39 2.22
N PHE A 236 10.43 7.01 3.47
CA PHE A 236 11.00 7.91 4.50
C PHE A 236 12.46 7.55 4.85
N PRO A 237 13.37 7.43 3.86
CA PRO A 237 14.73 7.00 4.08
C PRO A 237 15.54 8.00 4.92
N HIS A 238 15.15 9.28 4.90
CA HIS A 238 15.78 10.30 5.73
C HIS A 238 15.68 9.98 7.23
N PHE A 239 14.58 9.36 7.70
CA PHE A 239 14.48 8.97 9.10
C PHE A 239 15.49 7.91 9.52
N THR A 240 15.93 7.05 8.60
CA THR A 240 17.00 6.08 8.88
C THR A 240 18.31 6.81 9.19
N VAL A 241 18.69 7.80 8.37
CA VAL A 241 19.92 8.58 8.59
C VAL A 241 19.80 9.55 9.76
N VAL A 242 18.61 10.08 10.06
CA VAL A 242 18.34 10.85 11.29
C VAL A 242 18.61 10.00 12.53
N ARG A 243 18.12 8.75 12.57
CA ARG A 243 18.38 7.84 13.69
C ARG A 243 19.85 7.49 13.81
N ALA A 244 20.56 7.33 12.69
CA ALA A 244 22.00 7.10 12.69
C ALA A 244 22.78 8.32 13.20
N ALA A 245 22.44 9.53 12.76
CA ALA A 245 23.02 10.76 13.29
C ALA A 245 22.72 10.95 14.79
N ALA A 246 21.52 10.57 15.26
CA ALA A 246 21.21 10.57 16.69
C ALA A 246 22.10 9.60 17.48
N ARG A 247 22.37 8.41 16.95
CA ARG A 247 23.34 7.48 17.56
C ARG A 247 24.73 8.07 17.59
N MET A 248 25.19 8.68 16.50
CA MET A 248 26.50 9.35 16.48
C MET A 248 26.58 10.52 17.47
N ALA A 249 25.53 11.34 17.59
CA ALA A 249 25.49 12.39 18.61
C ALA A 249 25.57 11.81 20.04
N THR A 250 24.87 10.70 20.32
CA THR A 250 25.00 10.00 21.61
C THR A 250 26.39 9.40 21.82
N VAL A 251 27.02 8.84 20.78
CA VAL A 251 28.43 8.38 20.87
C VAL A 251 29.35 9.53 21.25
N LYS A 252 29.19 10.71 20.63
CA LYS A 252 29.99 11.88 20.98
C LYS A 252 29.73 12.39 22.39
N ALA A 253 28.49 12.32 22.87
CA ALA A 253 28.18 12.63 24.25
C ALA A 253 28.86 11.64 25.22
N PHE A 254 28.81 10.34 24.89
CA PHE A 254 29.47 9.29 25.65
C PHE A 254 31.01 9.46 25.70
N GLU A 255 31.64 9.78 24.56
CA GLU A 255 33.08 10.08 24.51
C GLU A 255 33.44 11.30 25.39
N ALA A 256 32.65 12.36 25.33
CA ALA A 256 32.86 13.56 26.18
C ALA A 256 32.72 13.23 27.68
N GLU A 257 31.72 12.42 28.05
CA GLU A 257 31.51 11.96 29.43
C GLU A 257 32.70 11.14 29.94
N LEU A 258 33.22 10.22 29.12
CA LEU A 258 34.41 9.43 29.47
C LEU A 258 35.68 10.27 29.60
N ALA A 259 35.79 11.35 28.82
CA ALA A 259 36.89 12.31 28.91
C ALA A 259 36.79 13.25 30.13
N GLY A 260 35.75 13.13 30.96
CA GLY A 260 35.49 14.02 32.09
C GLY A 260 34.74 15.30 31.73
N ASN A 261 34.42 15.54 30.45
CA ASN A 261 33.64 16.67 29.97
C ASN A 261 32.13 16.42 30.13
N ARG A 262 31.69 16.16 31.36
CA ARG A 262 30.33 15.72 31.69
C ARG A 262 29.25 16.67 31.18
N GLU A 263 29.45 17.97 31.35
CA GLU A 263 28.51 19.02 30.93
C GLU A 263 28.29 19.02 29.41
N GLU A 264 29.34 18.80 28.64
CA GLU A 264 29.24 18.73 27.18
C GLU A 264 28.40 17.52 26.73
N GLY A 265 28.61 16.37 27.35
CA GLY A 265 27.84 15.16 27.08
C GLY A 265 26.36 15.33 27.42
N ILE A 266 26.06 15.87 28.62
CA ILE A 266 24.68 16.18 29.04
C ILE A 266 24.03 17.17 28.08
N ALA A 267 24.73 18.23 27.68
CA ALA A 267 24.20 19.23 26.75
C ALA A 267 23.88 18.62 25.36
N LEU A 268 24.72 17.72 24.85
CA LEU A 268 24.50 17.06 23.56
C LEU A 268 23.36 16.03 23.61
N ARG A 269 23.21 15.29 24.71
CA ARG A 269 22.05 14.42 24.94
C ARG A 269 20.76 15.23 25.08
N GLY A 270 20.82 16.36 25.80
CA GLY A 270 19.72 17.31 25.91
C GLY A 270 19.29 17.82 24.54
N ALA A 271 20.22 18.21 23.67
CA ALA A 271 19.90 18.59 22.30
C ALA A 271 19.24 17.46 21.49
N THR A 272 19.72 16.23 21.65
CA THR A 272 19.14 15.04 21.01
C THR A 272 17.71 14.79 21.48
N ARG A 273 17.44 14.88 22.79
CA ARG A 273 16.08 14.82 23.35
C ARG A 273 15.18 15.91 22.78
N ARG A 274 15.65 17.16 22.76
CA ARG A 274 14.86 18.29 22.24
C ARG A 274 14.48 18.06 20.78
N LEU A 275 15.41 17.61 19.95
CA LEU A 275 15.12 17.24 18.56
C LEU A 275 14.07 16.12 18.47
N GLY A 276 14.20 15.08 19.29
CA GLY A 276 13.20 14.01 19.39
C GLY A 276 11.82 14.53 19.79
N ALA A 277 11.74 15.47 20.73
CA ALA A 277 10.50 16.12 21.15
C ALA A 277 9.88 16.99 20.05
N VAL A 278 10.69 17.75 19.31
CA VAL A 278 10.22 18.53 18.15
C VAL A 278 9.64 17.59 17.08
N LEU A 279 10.35 16.51 16.74
CA LEU A 279 9.83 15.47 15.85
C LEU A 279 8.48 14.90 16.32
N MET A 280 8.36 14.55 17.61
CA MET A 280 7.11 13.99 18.14
C MET A 280 5.94 14.97 18.08
N THR A 281 6.18 16.27 18.25
CA THR A 281 5.11 17.27 18.45
C THR A 281 4.77 18.07 17.17
N ARG A 282 5.73 18.19 16.26
CA ARG A 282 5.63 19.01 15.05
C ARG A 282 5.52 18.19 13.76
N ASN A 283 6.01 16.96 13.73
CA ASN A 283 5.92 16.15 12.53
C ASN A 283 4.45 15.80 12.21
N GLN A 284 4.09 15.88 10.93
CA GLN A 284 2.72 15.73 10.44
C GLN A 284 2.37 14.28 10.07
N ILE A 285 3.35 13.37 10.05
CA ILE A 285 3.17 11.95 9.70
C ILE A 285 3.51 11.06 10.90
N ALA A 286 2.75 9.98 11.11
CA ALA A 286 2.92 9.12 12.29
C ALA A 286 4.32 8.49 12.37
N VAL A 287 4.91 8.14 11.22
CA VAL A 287 6.27 7.58 11.16
C VAL A 287 7.31 8.54 11.75
N GLY A 288 7.25 9.83 11.39
CA GLY A 288 8.21 10.82 11.90
C GLY A 288 8.09 11.04 13.40
N VAL A 289 6.88 10.93 13.93
CA VAL A 289 6.63 10.99 15.37
C VAL A 289 7.23 9.79 16.12
N LEU A 290 7.06 8.57 15.58
CA LEU A 290 7.69 7.36 16.15
C LEU A 290 9.23 7.43 16.09
N VAL A 291 9.78 8.07 15.04
CA VAL A 291 11.21 8.36 14.94
C VAL A 291 11.65 9.36 16.00
N GLY A 292 10.87 10.40 16.28
CA GLY A 292 11.12 11.32 17.39
C GLY A 292 11.23 10.60 18.74
N ARG A 293 10.31 9.67 19.04
CA ARG A 293 10.40 8.81 20.23
C ARG A 293 11.68 7.99 20.24
N ALA A 294 12.07 7.42 19.11
CA ALA A 294 13.31 6.65 19.00
C ALA A 294 14.56 7.52 19.21
N VAL A 295 14.59 8.75 18.68
CA VAL A 295 15.69 9.71 18.88
C VAL A 295 15.83 10.08 20.37
N THR A 296 14.72 10.34 21.06
CA THR A 296 14.71 10.55 22.52
C THR A 296 15.24 9.34 23.28
N ALA A 297 14.84 8.13 22.89
CA ALA A 297 15.34 6.90 23.51
C ALA A 297 16.85 6.69 23.30
N ILE A 298 17.35 6.99 22.10
CA ILE A 298 18.79 6.90 21.77
C ILE A 298 19.63 7.85 22.63
N ALA A 299 19.11 9.03 22.98
CA ALA A 299 19.81 9.98 23.84
C ALA A 299 20.13 9.44 25.25
N MET A 300 19.39 8.42 25.70
CA MET A 300 19.53 7.83 27.04
C MET A 300 20.48 6.62 27.09
N TYR A 301 21.14 6.25 25.98
CA TYR A 301 21.98 5.06 25.96
C TYR A 301 23.30 5.29 26.71
N ARG A 302 23.65 4.34 27.59
CA ARG A 302 24.93 4.29 28.34
C ARG A 302 25.33 5.64 28.99
N PRO A 303 24.53 6.19 29.91
CA PRO A 303 24.93 7.40 30.64
C PRO A 303 26.28 7.27 31.33
N GLY A 304 27.11 8.31 31.28
CA GLY A 304 28.29 8.44 32.14
C GLY A 304 29.35 7.37 31.91
N GLY A 305 29.41 6.79 30.71
CA GLY A 305 30.36 5.72 30.43
C GLY A 305 29.91 4.31 30.86
N ALA A 306 28.69 4.15 31.39
CA ALA A 306 28.24 2.90 32.01
C ALA A 306 28.54 1.67 31.12
N GLU A 307 29.12 0.64 31.75
CA GLU A 307 29.33 -0.66 31.12
C GLU A 307 27.99 -1.26 30.69
N ASP A 308 28.05 -2.05 29.63
CA ASP A 308 26.87 -2.71 29.12
C ASP A 308 26.39 -3.79 30.10
N VAL A 309 25.07 -3.91 30.27
CA VAL A 309 24.50 -4.99 31.07
C VAL A 309 24.18 -6.12 30.11
N ASP A 310 24.94 -7.20 30.20
CA ASP A 310 24.79 -8.40 29.38
C ASP A 310 23.34 -8.90 29.47
N THR A 311 22.57 -8.68 28.41
CA THR A 311 21.15 -9.06 28.36
C THR A 311 21.01 -10.39 27.61
N PRO A 312 20.35 -11.41 28.20
CA PRO A 312 20.19 -12.73 27.59
C PRO A 312 19.25 -12.72 26.36
N SER A 313 19.26 -13.83 25.61
CA SER A 313 18.84 -14.00 24.19
C SER A 313 17.43 -13.55 23.73
N TYR A 314 17.27 -13.52 22.39
CA TYR A 314 16.24 -12.88 21.54
C TYR A 314 14.74 -13.12 21.84
N THR A 315 14.33 -14.20 22.51
CA THR A 315 12.90 -14.46 22.80
C THR A 315 12.42 -13.86 24.13
N GLN A 316 13.35 -13.53 25.02
CA GLN A 316 13.12 -12.69 26.21
C GLN A 316 13.18 -11.18 25.84
N ALA A 317 13.81 -10.88 24.70
CA ALA A 317 14.23 -9.54 24.29
C ALA A 317 13.09 -8.54 24.01
N GLU A 318 11.85 -8.99 23.70
CA GLU A 318 10.71 -8.06 23.54
C GLU A 318 10.12 -7.63 24.90
N ARG A 319 10.02 -8.56 25.86
CA ARG A 319 9.69 -8.24 27.25
C ARG A 319 10.79 -7.41 27.90
N ASP A 320 12.03 -7.71 27.56
CA ASP A 320 13.18 -6.91 27.95
C ASP A 320 13.31 -5.62 27.15
N ALA A 321 12.68 -5.46 25.98
CA ALA A 321 12.70 -4.19 25.21
C ALA A 321 11.83 -3.11 25.88
N ASN A 322 10.66 -3.50 26.39
CA ASN A 322 9.81 -2.60 27.18
C ASN A 322 10.37 -2.37 28.59
N ARG A 323 10.91 -3.41 29.27
CA ARG A 323 11.65 -3.20 30.53
C ARG A 323 12.89 -2.34 30.33
N SER A 324 13.71 -2.63 29.33
CA SER A 324 14.91 -1.85 29.00
C SER A 324 14.58 -0.42 28.62
N GLY A 325 13.41 -0.10 28.07
CA GLY A 325 12.97 1.29 27.89
C GLY A 325 12.92 2.03 29.22
N LYS A 326 12.15 1.50 30.18
CA LYS A 326 12.00 2.08 31.53
C LYS A 326 13.29 2.02 32.34
N ASP A 327 14.05 0.93 32.23
CA ASP A 327 15.33 0.78 32.93
C ASP A 327 16.38 1.75 32.38
N ARG A 328 16.42 1.98 31.07
CA ARG A 328 17.30 3.00 30.46
C ARG A 328 16.92 4.39 30.92
N GLU A 329 15.63 4.71 30.92
CA GLU A 329 15.14 5.97 31.46
C GLU A 329 15.54 6.15 32.92
N ALA A 330 15.27 5.16 33.78
CA ALA A 330 15.62 5.22 35.21
C ALA A 330 17.13 5.39 35.43
N LYS A 331 17.97 4.65 34.70
CA LYS A 331 19.44 4.78 34.76
C LYS A 331 19.89 6.17 34.34
N TYR A 332 19.32 6.71 33.27
CA TYR A 332 19.69 8.03 32.75
C TYR A 332 19.22 9.17 33.66
N VAL A 333 18.01 9.07 34.22
CA VAL A 333 17.48 9.99 35.23
C VAL A 333 18.34 9.98 36.49
N ALA A 334 18.71 8.81 37.00
CA ALA A 334 19.61 8.69 38.15
C ALA A 334 20.99 9.30 37.86
N TYR A 335 21.52 9.08 36.65
CA TYR A 335 22.76 9.70 36.20
C TYR A 335 22.67 11.23 36.22
N LEU A 336 21.62 11.84 35.67
CA LEU A 336 21.41 13.29 35.68
C LEU A 336 21.26 13.85 37.10
N GLN A 337 20.52 13.17 37.97
CA GLN A 337 20.39 13.57 39.38
C GLN A 337 21.74 13.55 40.09
N SER A 338 22.54 12.50 39.91
CA SER A 338 23.90 12.41 40.46
C SER A 338 24.87 13.42 39.83
N ALA A 339 24.55 13.95 38.66
CA ALA A 339 25.31 14.99 37.98
C ALA A 339 25.01 16.40 38.50
N GLY A 340 23.97 16.58 39.31
CA GLY A 340 23.48 17.90 39.67
C GLY A 340 22.55 18.54 38.64
N HIS A 341 21.92 17.76 37.75
CA HIS A 341 20.99 18.23 36.70
C HIS A 341 19.56 17.69 36.90
N PRO A 342 18.89 17.95 38.03
CA PRO A 342 17.56 17.41 38.31
C PRO A 342 16.49 17.92 37.35
N GLU A 343 16.58 19.15 36.85
CA GLU A 343 15.66 19.72 35.87
C GLU A 343 15.70 18.99 34.53
N GLU A 344 16.89 18.66 34.01
CA GLU A 344 17.00 17.83 32.80
C GLU A 344 16.49 16.42 33.07
N ALA A 345 16.69 15.86 34.27
CA ALA A 345 16.15 14.55 34.62
C ALA A 345 14.61 14.53 34.53
N VAL A 346 13.95 15.58 35.03
CA VAL A 346 12.49 15.78 34.90
C VAL A 346 12.09 15.93 33.43
N ALA A 347 12.86 16.69 32.64
CA ALA A 347 12.58 16.90 31.22
C ALA A 347 12.68 15.61 30.38
N PHE A 348 13.66 14.73 30.68
CA PHE A 348 13.79 13.43 30.04
C PHE A 348 12.64 12.48 30.39
N ALA A 349 12.27 12.41 31.68
CA ALA A 349 11.12 11.60 32.11
C ALA A 349 9.79 12.09 31.50
N ALA A 350 9.60 13.42 31.41
CA ALA A 350 8.46 14.01 30.72
C ALA A 350 8.44 13.62 29.23
N ALA A 351 9.55 13.79 28.52
CA ALA A 351 9.64 13.45 27.09
C ALA A 351 9.41 11.95 26.82
N SER A 352 9.86 11.07 27.72
CA SER A 352 9.60 9.62 27.62
C SER A 352 8.11 9.30 27.78
N ARG A 353 7.45 9.88 28.79
CA ARG A 353 6.00 9.76 28.99
C ARG A 353 5.20 10.29 27.81
N ASP A 354 5.57 11.46 27.28
CA ASP A 354 4.94 12.03 26.10
C ASP A 354 5.11 11.09 24.89
N GLY A 355 6.30 10.51 24.71
CA GLY A 355 6.55 9.51 23.67
C GLY A 355 5.66 8.27 23.77
N GLU A 356 5.45 7.71 24.97
CA GLU A 356 4.53 6.59 25.18
C GLU A 356 3.06 6.98 24.97
N ALA A 357 2.66 8.17 25.41
CA ALA A 357 1.31 8.69 25.18
C ALA A 357 1.03 8.82 23.68
N VAL A 358 1.96 9.40 22.92
CA VAL A 358 1.82 9.55 21.47
C VAL A 358 1.85 8.20 20.75
N LYS A 359 2.73 7.27 21.14
CA LYS A 359 2.72 5.90 20.60
C LYS A 359 1.36 5.23 20.79
N THR A 360 0.75 5.40 21.96
CA THR A 360 -0.57 4.85 22.27
C THR A 360 -1.66 5.53 21.45
N ILE A 361 -1.62 6.86 21.30
CA ILE A 361 -2.52 7.61 20.41
C ILE A 361 -2.42 7.09 18.97
N ILE A 362 -1.21 6.90 18.45
CA ILE A 362 -1.00 6.41 17.08
C ILE A 362 -1.52 4.98 16.94
N LYS A 363 -1.15 4.06 17.85
CA LYS A 363 -1.62 2.67 17.84
C LYS A 363 -3.15 2.59 17.86
N ASP A 364 -3.78 3.27 18.81
CA ASP A 364 -5.24 3.26 18.97
C ASP A 364 -5.93 3.98 17.80
N GLY A 365 -5.38 5.10 17.34
CA GLY A 365 -5.92 5.92 16.27
C GLY A 365 -5.84 5.25 14.90
N MET A 366 -4.76 4.51 14.63
CA MET A 366 -4.62 3.70 13.42
C MET A 366 -5.78 2.69 13.28
N SER A 367 -6.18 2.03 14.37
CA SER A 367 -7.32 1.10 14.34
C SER A 367 -8.67 1.76 13.99
N ARG A 368 -8.79 3.08 14.21
CA ARG A 368 -10.02 3.86 13.99
C ARG A 368 -10.04 4.66 12.69
N THR A 369 -8.92 4.72 11.98
CA THR A 369 -8.75 5.49 10.74
C THR A 369 -8.73 4.57 9.53
N TYR A 370 -8.93 5.12 8.34
CA TYR A 370 -8.73 4.38 7.08
C TYR A 370 -7.24 4.14 6.78
N MET A 371 -6.33 4.96 7.31
CA MET A 371 -4.89 4.84 7.08
C MET A 371 -4.23 3.72 7.88
N GLY A 372 -4.72 3.41 9.08
CA GLY A 372 -4.11 2.38 9.92
C GLY A 372 -4.51 0.94 9.57
N PHE A 373 -5.13 0.73 8.40
CA PHE A 373 -5.61 -0.57 7.94
C PHE A 373 -6.47 -1.30 8.99
N GLY A 374 -7.29 -0.55 9.74
CA GLY A 374 -8.24 -1.09 10.71
C GLY A 374 -9.57 -1.51 10.06
N ASP A 375 -10.58 -1.77 10.89
CA ASP A 375 -11.90 -2.28 10.46
C ASP A 375 -12.56 -1.43 9.35
N LYS A 376 -12.37 -0.11 9.38
CA LYS A 376 -12.90 0.80 8.34
C LYS A 376 -12.29 0.51 6.97
N THR A 377 -10.97 0.36 6.91
CA THR A 377 -10.24 0.02 5.69
C THR A 377 -10.66 -1.35 5.20
N PHE A 378 -10.80 -2.33 6.09
CA PHE A 378 -11.30 -3.67 5.72
C PHE A 378 -12.70 -3.63 5.12
N ARG A 379 -13.62 -2.86 5.70
CA ARG A 379 -14.96 -2.70 5.13
C ARG A 379 -14.91 -2.06 3.75
N LEU A 380 -14.10 -1.01 3.58
CA LEU A 380 -13.91 -0.38 2.27
C LEU A 380 -13.34 -1.38 1.25
N LEU A 381 -12.31 -2.14 1.61
CA LEU A 381 -11.72 -3.17 0.76
C LEU A 381 -12.74 -4.28 0.43
N ALA A 382 -13.53 -4.72 1.41
CA ALA A 382 -14.58 -5.71 1.21
C ALA A 382 -15.68 -5.20 0.26
N CYS A 383 -16.06 -3.93 0.36
CA CYS A 383 -17.00 -3.30 -0.57
C CYS A 383 -16.44 -3.24 -2.00
N TRP A 384 -15.20 -2.73 -2.16
CA TRP A 384 -14.49 -2.76 -3.44
C TRP A 384 -14.42 -4.15 -4.05
N TYR A 385 -14.14 -5.14 -3.21
CA TYR A 385 -14.04 -6.53 -3.62
C TYR A 385 -15.39 -7.11 -4.06
N GLY A 386 -16.44 -6.85 -3.28
CA GLY A 386 -17.81 -7.22 -3.64
C GLY A 386 -18.22 -6.65 -5.01
N ASP A 387 -17.87 -5.40 -5.28
CA ASP A 387 -18.16 -4.76 -6.57
C ASP A 387 -17.48 -5.49 -7.74
N ILE A 388 -16.17 -5.74 -7.62
CA ILE A 388 -15.39 -6.40 -8.67
C ILE A 388 -15.92 -7.81 -8.93
N LEU A 389 -16.29 -8.56 -7.89
CA LEU A 389 -16.85 -9.91 -8.03
C LEU A 389 -18.20 -9.92 -8.73
N LEU A 390 -19.09 -8.98 -8.37
CA LEU A 390 -20.38 -8.84 -9.02
C LEU A 390 -20.19 -8.53 -10.51
N LEU A 391 -19.27 -7.62 -10.83
CA LEU A 391 -18.94 -7.26 -12.20
C LEU A 391 -18.32 -8.43 -12.98
N ALA A 392 -17.41 -9.19 -12.37
CA ALA A 392 -16.87 -10.41 -12.95
C ALA A 392 -17.97 -11.46 -13.20
N GLY A 393 -18.94 -11.57 -12.30
CA GLY A 393 -20.12 -12.41 -12.44
C GLY A 393 -21.03 -11.97 -13.60
N VAL A 394 -21.22 -10.65 -13.79
CA VAL A 394 -21.92 -10.08 -14.95
C VAL A 394 -21.23 -10.47 -16.24
N LEU A 395 -19.92 -10.21 -16.35
CA LEU A 395 -19.13 -10.50 -17.55
C LEU A 395 -19.12 -12.00 -17.88
N SER A 396 -18.96 -12.84 -16.86
CA SER A 396 -19.02 -14.30 -17.00
C SER A 396 -20.39 -14.73 -17.51
N SER A 397 -21.47 -14.23 -16.91
CA SER A 397 -22.85 -14.54 -17.32
C SER A 397 -23.15 -14.11 -18.77
N LEU A 398 -22.72 -12.92 -19.17
CA LEU A 398 -22.86 -12.45 -20.55
C LEU A 398 -22.04 -13.29 -21.54
N THR A 399 -20.83 -13.67 -21.15
CA THR A 399 -19.98 -14.58 -21.94
C THR A 399 -20.67 -15.92 -22.14
N PHE A 400 -21.22 -16.52 -21.08
CA PHE A 400 -22.04 -17.73 -21.18
C PHE A 400 -23.24 -17.55 -22.09
N ALA A 401 -23.97 -16.45 -21.96
CA ALA A 401 -25.12 -16.16 -22.80
C ALA A 401 -24.73 -16.15 -24.29
N GLY A 402 -23.60 -15.51 -24.61
CA GLY A 402 -23.02 -15.47 -25.97
C GLY A 402 -22.65 -16.86 -26.47
N ILE A 403 -21.87 -17.61 -25.69
CA ILE A 403 -21.39 -18.94 -26.07
C ILE A 403 -22.54 -19.92 -26.26
N PHE A 404 -23.46 -20.03 -25.28
CA PHE A 404 -24.60 -20.95 -25.40
C PHE A 404 -25.57 -20.55 -26.51
N LYS A 405 -25.70 -19.25 -26.82
CA LYS A 405 -26.46 -18.79 -27.99
C LYS A 405 -25.81 -19.24 -29.29
N LEU A 406 -24.49 -19.16 -29.41
CA LEU A 406 -23.74 -19.66 -30.58
C LEU A 406 -23.87 -21.18 -30.71
N ILE A 407 -23.64 -21.92 -29.63
CA ILE A 407 -23.80 -23.39 -29.58
C ILE A 407 -25.22 -23.79 -30.01
N TYR A 408 -26.24 -23.12 -29.49
CA TYR A 408 -27.63 -23.38 -29.87
C TYR A 408 -27.90 -23.04 -31.34
N LYS A 409 -27.37 -21.92 -31.85
CA LYS A 409 -27.55 -21.49 -33.25
C LYS A 409 -26.92 -22.49 -34.22
N PHE A 410 -25.74 -23.00 -33.91
CA PHE A 410 -24.96 -23.90 -34.78
C PHE A 410 -25.20 -25.39 -34.53
N SER A 411 -26.08 -25.77 -33.60
CA SER A 411 -26.40 -27.17 -33.32
C SER A 411 -27.88 -27.48 -33.56
N PRO A 412 -28.24 -27.93 -34.78
CA PRO A 412 -29.62 -28.33 -35.11
C PRO A 412 -30.16 -29.41 -34.16
N ARG A 413 -29.29 -30.30 -33.68
CA ARG A 413 -29.66 -31.34 -32.71
C ARG A 413 -30.11 -30.76 -31.38
N LEU A 414 -29.43 -29.74 -30.85
CA LEU A 414 -29.85 -29.05 -29.62
C LEU A 414 -31.15 -28.26 -29.82
N GLN A 415 -31.41 -27.78 -31.04
CA GLN A 415 -32.69 -27.16 -31.40
C GLN A 415 -33.82 -28.20 -31.36
N LYS A 416 -33.58 -29.40 -31.92
CA LYS A 416 -34.52 -30.54 -31.91
C LYS A 416 -34.62 -31.29 -30.57
N SER A 417 -33.81 -30.92 -29.57
CA SER A 417 -33.71 -31.64 -28.29
C SER A 417 -33.18 -33.07 -28.43
N GLU A 418 -32.40 -33.36 -29.47
CA GLU A 418 -31.80 -34.69 -29.65
C GLU A 418 -30.57 -34.86 -28.74
N PRO A 419 -30.29 -36.08 -28.28
CA PRO A 419 -29.09 -36.35 -27.48
C PRO A 419 -27.81 -36.04 -28.26
N LEU A 420 -26.81 -35.49 -27.55
CA LEU A 420 -25.46 -35.30 -28.11
C LEU A 420 -24.85 -36.65 -28.52
N GLN A 421 -24.07 -36.62 -29.61
CA GLN A 421 -23.22 -37.74 -30.02
C GLN A 421 -22.24 -38.09 -28.89
N THR A 422 -21.87 -39.37 -28.78
CA THR A 422 -21.00 -39.88 -27.70
C THR A 422 -19.67 -39.11 -27.60
N SER A 423 -19.07 -38.75 -28.73
CA SER A 423 -17.85 -37.93 -28.79
C SER A 423 -18.05 -36.52 -28.18
N ALA A 424 -19.17 -35.87 -28.47
CA ALA A 424 -19.50 -34.56 -27.91
C ALA A 424 -19.77 -34.62 -26.40
N ARG A 425 -20.27 -35.76 -25.88
CA ARG A 425 -20.44 -35.96 -24.43
C ARG A 425 -19.10 -36.05 -23.71
N TRP A 426 -18.17 -36.84 -24.24
CA TRP A 426 -16.81 -36.93 -23.70
C TRP A 426 -16.09 -35.59 -23.78
N GLY A 427 -16.25 -34.89 -24.89
CA GLY A 427 -15.70 -33.55 -25.02
C GLY A 427 -16.24 -32.57 -23.97
N MET A 428 -17.55 -32.58 -23.73
CA MET A 428 -18.17 -31.75 -22.70
C MET A 428 -17.66 -32.11 -21.29
N MET A 429 -17.48 -33.40 -20.98
CA MET A 429 -16.96 -33.84 -19.69
C MET A 429 -15.50 -33.46 -19.50
N LEU A 430 -14.65 -33.66 -20.50
CA LEU A 430 -13.24 -33.22 -20.47
C LEU A 430 -13.13 -31.70 -20.34
N GLY A 431 -13.99 -30.96 -21.05
CA GLY A 431 -14.05 -29.51 -20.97
C GLY A 431 -14.51 -28.98 -19.61
N LEU A 432 -15.26 -29.75 -18.82
CA LEU A 432 -15.62 -29.43 -17.43
C LEU A 432 -14.52 -29.87 -16.44
N ALA A 433 -13.93 -31.05 -16.64
CA ALA A 433 -12.96 -31.63 -15.72
C ALA A 433 -11.61 -30.89 -15.75
N LEU A 434 -11.07 -30.57 -16.93
CA LEU A 434 -9.76 -29.94 -17.09
C LEU A 434 -9.67 -28.57 -16.38
N PRO A 435 -10.62 -27.63 -16.55
CA PRO A 435 -10.62 -26.38 -15.79
C PRO A 435 -10.74 -26.59 -14.29
N CYS A 436 -11.58 -27.50 -13.81
CA CYS A 436 -11.66 -27.80 -12.37
C CYS A 436 -10.30 -28.29 -11.83
N LEU A 437 -9.61 -29.15 -12.58
CA LEU A 437 -8.26 -29.61 -12.23
C LEU A 437 -7.23 -28.48 -12.25
N VAL A 438 -7.30 -27.58 -13.24
CA VAL A 438 -6.44 -26.38 -13.31
C VAL A 438 -6.71 -25.43 -12.14
N ALA A 439 -7.98 -25.23 -11.77
CA ALA A 439 -8.34 -24.42 -10.62
C ALA A 439 -7.83 -25.03 -9.30
N ILE A 440 -7.98 -26.35 -9.12
CA ILE A 440 -7.44 -27.07 -7.96
C ILE A 440 -5.91 -27.00 -7.94
N ALA A 441 -5.25 -27.17 -9.08
CA ALA A 441 -3.80 -27.05 -9.19
C ALA A 441 -3.31 -25.62 -8.91
N ALA A 442 -4.03 -24.59 -9.38
CA ALA A 442 -3.74 -23.19 -9.10
C ALA A 442 -3.95 -22.83 -7.61
N LEU A 443 -4.90 -23.48 -6.94
CA LEU A 443 -5.08 -23.36 -5.49
C LEU A 443 -3.95 -24.07 -4.71
N ALA A 444 -3.35 -25.12 -5.26
CA ALA A 444 -2.33 -25.93 -4.60
C ALA A 444 -0.89 -25.47 -4.86
N ALA A 445 -0.63 -24.72 -5.94
CA ALA A 445 0.72 -24.42 -6.40
C ALA A 445 1.10 -22.93 -6.19
N PRO A 446 2.25 -22.60 -5.57
CA PRO A 446 2.74 -21.23 -5.40
C PRO A 446 3.43 -20.73 -6.68
N VAL A 447 2.80 -20.89 -7.85
CA VAL A 447 3.39 -20.53 -9.14
C VAL A 447 3.00 -19.11 -9.53
N ALA A 448 3.90 -18.38 -10.20
CA ALA A 448 3.65 -17.02 -10.68
C ALA A 448 2.33 -16.95 -11.50
N PRO A 449 1.35 -16.12 -11.10
CA PRO A 449 0.01 -16.03 -11.69
C PRO A 449 0.01 -15.81 -13.21
N ASP A 450 1.01 -15.07 -13.69
CA ASP A 450 1.17 -14.70 -15.09
C ASP A 450 1.39 -15.91 -16.00
N ILE A 451 2.07 -16.93 -15.49
CA ILE A 451 2.38 -18.17 -16.23
C ILE A 451 1.12 -19.03 -16.36
N VAL A 452 0.37 -19.16 -15.26
CA VAL A 452 -0.88 -19.95 -15.25
C VAL A 452 -1.93 -19.29 -16.13
N CYS A 453 -2.11 -17.97 -16.02
CA CYS A 453 -3.10 -17.25 -16.81
C CYS A 453 -2.73 -17.21 -18.30
N GLY A 454 -1.48 -16.88 -18.63
CA GLY A 454 -0.99 -16.88 -20.01
C GLY A 454 -1.08 -18.26 -20.65
N GLY A 455 -0.73 -19.32 -19.92
CA GLY A 455 -0.84 -20.70 -20.38
C GLY A 455 -2.28 -21.14 -20.67
N VAL A 456 -3.23 -20.81 -19.78
CA VAL A 456 -4.64 -21.19 -19.96
C VAL A 456 -5.30 -20.40 -21.09
N LEU A 457 -5.04 -19.09 -21.20
CA LEU A 457 -5.56 -18.27 -22.30
C LEU A 457 -5.00 -18.69 -23.65
N LEU A 458 -3.70 -18.99 -23.72
CA LEU A 458 -3.07 -19.52 -24.93
C LEU A 458 -3.64 -20.88 -25.31
N ALA A 459 -3.80 -21.79 -24.34
CA ALA A 459 -4.43 -23.09 -24.57
C ALA A 459 -5.88 -22.94 -25.06
N ALA A 460 -6.66 -22.04 -24.46
CA ALA A 460 -8.03 -21.75 -24.89
C ALA A 460 -8.10 -21.19 -26.32
N ALA A 461 -7.22 -20.23 -26.64
CA ALA A 461 -7.12 -19.64 -27.97
C ALA A 461 -6.70 -20.67 -29.03
N LEU A 462 -5.70 -21.51 -28.72
CA LEU A 462 -5.26 -22.59 -29.61
C LEU A 462 -6.37 -23.61 -29.84
N LEU A 463 -7.12 -23.98 -28.80
CA LEU A 463 -8.28 -24.88 -28.93
C LEU A 463 -9.42 -24.25 -29.73
N LEU A 464 -9.63 -22.94 -29.64
CA LEU A 464 -10.65 -22.25 -30.42
C LEU A 464 -10.27 -22.05 -31.90
N VAL A 465 -8.97 -21.89 -32.23
CA VAL A 465 -8.51 -21.50 -33.57
C VAL A 465 -7.95 -22.66 -34.39
N VAL A 466 -7.13 -23.53 -33.79
CA VAL A 466 -6.38 -24.56 -34.51
C VAL A 466 -7.32 -25.57 -35.19
N PRO A 467 -8.36 -26.11 -34.54
CA PRO A 467 -9.20 -27.13 -35.17
C PRO A 467 -10.11 -26.61 -36.30
N PRO A 468 -10.74 -25.41 -36.20
CA PRO A 468 -11.45 -24.84 -37.35
C PRO A 468 -10.54 -24.59 -38.56
N VAL A 469 -9.32 -24.10 -38.33
CA VAL A 469 -8.32 -23.87 -39.39
C VAL A 469 -7.87 -25.19 -40.00
N ALA A 470 -7.51 -26.18 -39.19
CA ALA A 470 -7.11 -27.51 -39.64
C ALA A 470 -8.22 -28.23 -40.43
N CYS A 471 -9.48 -28.09 -40.01
CA CYS A 471 -10.62 -28.64 -40.77
C CYS A 471 -10.87 -27.90 -42.09
N ARG A 472 -10.72 -26.56 -42.11
CA ARG A 472 -10.85 -25.76 -43.33
C ARG A 472 -9.76 -26.10 -44.34
N LEU A 473 -8.52 -26.32 -43.88
CA LEU A 473 -7.39 -26.73 -44.72
C LEU A 473 -7.51 -28.17 -45.22
N SER A 474 -8.16 -29.06 -44.48
CA SER A 474 -8.32 -30.48 -44.88
C SER A 474 -9.58 -30.77 -45.70
N GLY A 475 -10.40 -29.76 -46.02
CA GLY A 475 -11.65 -29.92 -46.79
C GLY A 475 -12.72 -30.77 -46.09
N LYS A 476 -12.50 -31.18 -44.83
CA LYS A 476 -13.41 -32.02 -44.07
C LYS A 476 -14.39 -31.13 -43.31
N SER A 477 -15.68 -31.42 -43.46
CA SER A 477 -16.74 -30.82 -42.63
C SER A 477 -16.40 -31.06 -41.16
N ILE A 478 -16.23 -29.98 -40.38
CA ILE A 478 -16.08 -30.06 -38.93
C ILE A 478 -17.27 -30.87 -38.41
N SER A 479 -16.99 -31.99 -37.75
CA SER A 479 -18.07 -32.73 -37.09
C SER A 479 -18.66 -31.79 -36.03
N HIS A 480 -19.99 -31.67 -36.01
CA HIS A 480 -20.67 -30.76 -35.07
C HIS A 480 -20.26 -31.04 -33.61
N GLY A 481 -19.86 -32.27 -33.29
CA GLY A 481 -19.31 -32.64 -31.99
C GLY A 481 -17.99 -31.96 -31.64
N LEU A 482 -17.10 -31.73 -32.62
CA LEU A 482 -15.83 -31.03 -32.42
C LEU A 482 -16.05 -29.53 -32.15
N LEU A 483 -16.96 -28.89 -32.87
CA LEU A 483 -17.29 -27.47 -32.68
C LEU A 483 -17.93 -27.21 -31.30
N VAL A 484 -18.81 -28.11 -30.85
CA VAL A 484 -19.39 -28.06 -29.49
C VAL A 484 -18.32 -28.32 -28.43
N LEU A 485 -17.46 -29.31 -28.63
CA LEU A 485 -16.34 -29.62 -27.72
C LEU A 485 -15.44 -28.40 -27.52
N LEU A 486 -15.01 -27.76 -28.60
CA LEU A 486 -14.09 -26.61 -28.55
C LEU A 486 -14.75 -25.35 -27.98
N GLY A 487 -16.03 -25.12 -28.30
CA GLY A 487 -16.80 -24.04 -27.69
C GLY A 487 -16.99 -24.22 -26.17
N THR A 488 -17.15 -25.46 -25.71
CA THR A 488 -17.34 -25.75 -24.28
C THR A 488 -16.01 -25.67 -23.53
N VAL A 489 -14.93 -26.24 -24.07
CA VAL A 489 -13.59 -26.13 -23.49
C VAL A 489 -13.12 -24.68 -23.47
N GLY A 490 -13.34 -23.92 -24.55
CA GLY A 490 -13.00 -22.50 -24.60
C GLY A 490 -13.74 -21.67 -23.56
N ALA A 491 -15.04 -21.92 -23.38
CA ALA A 491 -15.84 -21.26 -22.34
C ALA A 491 -15.29 -21.51 -20.93
N LEU A 492 -15.04 -22.78 -20.63
CA LEU A 492 -14.60 -23.23 -19.31
C LEU A 492 -13.15 -22.85 -19.00
N ALA A 493 -12.28 -22.83 -20.01
CA ALA A 493 -10.93 -22.28 -19.88
C ALA A 493 -10.96 -20.77 -19.60
N VAL A 494 -11.86 -20.00 -20.23
CA VAL A 494 -12.05 -18.58 -19.90
C VAL A 494 -12.55 -18.41 -18.47
N ILE A 495 -13.49 -19.23 -18.01
CA ILE A 495 -14.02 -19.16 -16.64
C ILE A 495 -12.95 -19.46 -15.59
N VAL A 496 -12.14 -20.48 -15.82
CA VAL A 496 -11.06 -20.81 -14.89
C VAL A 496 -9.90 -19.83 -14.99
N SER A 497 -9.65 -19.24 -16.16
CA SER A 497 -8.70 -18.13 -16.28
C SER A 497 -9.19 -16.92 -15.49
N VAL A 498 -10.46 -16.51 -15.68
CA VAL A 498 -11.06 -15.38 -14.95
C VAL A 498 -11.11 -15.66 -13.45
N GLY A 499 -11.51 -16.87 -13.04
CA GLY A 499 -11.54 -17.29 -11.64
C GLY A 499 -10.16 -17.36 -11.00
N ALA A 500 -9.16 -17.90 -11.69
CA ALA A 500 -7.78 -17.98 -11.20
C ALA A 500 -7.09 -16.61 -11.17
N VAL A 501 -7.31 -15.75 -12.18
CA VAL A 501 -6.84 -14.36 -12.18
C VAL A 501 -7.47 -13.60 -11.04
N THR A 502 -8.80 -13.68 -10.89
CA THR A 502 -9.52 -13.06 -9.78
C THR A 502 -8.95 -13.58 -8.46
N TRP A 503 -8.85 -14.90 -8.27
CA TRP A 503 -8.27 -15.48 -7.05
C TRP A 503 -6.86 -14.96 -6.77
N HIS A 504 -5.95 -14.96 -7.73
CA HIS A 504 -4.58 -14.49 -7.51
C HIS A 504 -4.44 -12.98 -7.33
N MET A 505 -5.19 -12.19 -8.09
CA MET A 505 -5.23 -10.74 -7.93
C MET A 505 -5.66 -10.33 -6.52
N PHE A 506 -6.39 -11.18 -5.82
CA PHE A 506 -6.99 -10.85 -4.53
C PHE A 506 -6.43 -11.65 -3.35
N ALA A 507 -5.94 -12.88 -3.57
CA ALA A 507 -5.18 -13.64 -2.57
C ALA A 507 -3.85 -12.96 -2.23
N GLY A 508 -3.21 -12.27 -3.19
CA GLY A 508 -1.99 -11.48 -2.95
C GLY A 508 -2.23 -10.32 -1.97
N PRO A 509 -3.16 -9.38 -2.25
CA PRO A 509 -3.52 -8.32 -1.32
C PRO A 509 -4.09 -8.82 0.01
N ILE A 510 -4.94 -9.86 0.02
CA ILE A 510 -5.45 -10.44 1.27
C ILE A 510 -4.31 -11.07 2.07
N GLY A 511 -3.39 -11.78 1.43
CA GLY A 511 -2.19 -12.34 2.07
C GLY A 511 -1.23 -11.26 2.57
N ALA A 512 -1.03 -10.18 1.79
CA ALA A 512 -0.23 -9.03 2.19
C ALA A 512 -0.87 -8.27 3.35
N VAL A 513 -2.19 -8.12 3.36
CA VAL A 513 -2.94 -7.47 4.44
C VAL A 513 -2.96 -8.35 5.69
N ALA A 514 -3.15 -9.67 5.56
CA ALA A 514 -3.02 -10.61 6.67
C ALA A 514 -1.59 -10.64 7.23
N MET A 515 -0.58 -10.49 6.37
CA MET A 515 0.82 -10.34 6.78
C MET A 515 1.05 -9.00 7.49
N ILE A 516 0.53 -7.89 6.96
CA ILE A 516 0.60 -6.56 7.59
C ILE A 516 -0.10 -6.60 8.95
N GLN A 517 -1.27 -7.23 9.06
CA GLN A 517 -1.97 -7.43 10.33
C GLN A 517 -1.21 -8.34 11.30
N GLY A 518 -0.57 -9.40 10.80
CA GLY A 518 0.31 -10.24 11.62
C GLY A 518 1.52 -9.45 12.15
N LEU A 519 2.05 -8.54 11.33
CA LEU A 519 3.16 -7.65 11.71
C LEU A 519 2.71 -6.48 12.60
N SER A 520 1.48 -5.98 12.47
CA SER A 520 0.97 -4.83 13.21
C SER A 520 0.19 -5.20 14.48
N GLY A 521 -0.36 -6.41 14.53
CA GLY A 521 -1.23 -6.93 15.60
C GLY A 521 -0.55 -7.91 16.54
N GLY A 522 0.73 -8.21 16.35
CA GLY A 522 1.53 -9.03 17.25
C GLY A 522 1.88 -8.30 18.56
N ASP A 523 0.88 -8.03 19.39
CA ASP A 523 1.08 -8.03 20.85
C ASP A 523 0.71 -9.45 21.33
N PRO A 524 1.66 -10.39 21.43
CA PRO A 524 1.37 -11.76 21.86
C PRO A 524 0.87 -11.85 23.33
N GLU A 525 0.86 -10.76 24.08
CA GLU A 525 0.46 -10.72 25.50
C GLU A 525 -0.89 -10.03 25.80
N GLY A 526 -1.55 -9.41 24.81
CA GLY A 526 -2.78 -8.64 25.06
C GLY A 526 -4.06 -9.40 24.76
N ASP A 527 -4.57 -10.18 25.74
CA ASP A 527 -5.87 -10.86 25.72
C ASP A 527 -6.18 -11.66 24.44
N GLY A 528 -5.95 -12.98 24.48
CA GLY A 528 -6.26 -13.95 23.41
C GLY A 528 -7.73 -14.04 22.96
N GLY A 529 -8.58 -13.06 23.27
CA GLY A 529 -10.00 -12.99 22.93
C GLY A 529 -10.37 -12.08 21.74
N SER A 530 -9.47 -11.25 21.20
CA SER A 530 -9.84 -10.30 20.13
C SER A 530 -9.47 -10.75 18.71
N GLY A 531 -8.43 -11.58 18.53
CA GLY A 531 -7.95 -12.01 17.21
C GLY A 531 -8.96 -12.86 16.41
N THR A 532 -9.81 -13.63 17.08
CA THR A 532 -10.83 -14.46 16.41
C THR A 532 -12.01 -13.65 15.87
N LYS A 533 -12.28 -12.45 16.40
CA LYS A 533 -13.39 -11.61 15.92
C LYS A 533 -13.16 -11.06 14.52
N ASN A 534 -11.90 -10.89 14.09
CA ASN A 534 -11.57 -10.38 12.76
C ASN A 534 -11.38 -11.45 11.69
N ILE A 535 -11.37 -12.75 12.06
CA ILE A 535 -11.37 -13.85 11.08
C ILE A 535 -12.57 -13.76 10.14
N TRP A 536 -13.75 -13.40 10.66
CA TRP A 536 -14.96 -13.24 9.84
C TRP A 536 -14.87 -12.06 8.88
N GLY A 537 -14.13 -11.01 9.23
CA GLY A 537 -13.87 -9.87 8.33
C GLY A 537 -13.07 -10.27 7.09
N ILE A 538 -12.23 -11.30 7.19
CA ILE A 538 -11.41 -11.84 6.09
C ILE A 538 -12.14 -12.99 5.39
N LEU A 539 -12.70 -13.93 6.15
CA LEU A 539 -13.38 -15.11 5.61
C LEU A 539 -14.67 -14.77 4.88
N LEU A 540 -15.46 -13.80 5.34
CA LEU A 540 -16.73 -13.48 4.71
C LEU A 540 -16.56 -12.97 3.27
N PRO A 541 -15.67 -12.01 2.96
CA PRO A 541 -15.34 -11.66 1.59
C PRO A 541 -14.90 -12.87 0.77
N VAL A 542 -13.98 -13.69 1.27
CA VAL A 542 -13.46 -14.89 0.57
C VAL A 542 -14.57 -15.90 0.27
N LEU A 543 -15.49 -16.13 1.21
CA LEU A 543 -16.64 -17.00 1.04
C LEU A 543 -17.61 -16.41 0.00
N LEU A 544 -17.89 -15.11 0.07
CA LEU A 544 -18.75 -14.43 -0.89
C LEU A 544 -18.16 -14.48 -2.31
N SER A 545 -16.85 -14.30 -2.50
CA SER A 545 -16.21 -14.53 -3.80
C SER A 545 -16.32 -15.97 -4.24
N SER A 546 -16.07 -16.92 -3.35
CA SER A 546 -16.15 -18.33 -3.68
C SER A 546 -17.56 -18.70 -4.17
N VAL A 547 -18.60 -18.16 -3.51
CA VAL A 547 -20.00 -18.32 -3.94
C VAL A 547 -20.28 -17.62 -5.26
N MET A 548 -19.84 -16.37 -5.45
CA MET A 548 -20.11 -15.61 -6.68
C MET A 548 -19.37 -16.20 -7.90
N LEU A 549 -18.14 -16.66 -7.72
CA LEU A 549 -17.35 -17.33 -8.76
C LEU A 549 -17.89 -18.73 -9.07
N SER A 550 -18.47 -19.43 -8.09
CA SER A 550 -19.10 -20.74 -8.30
C SER A 550 -20.52 -20.66 -8.85
N LEU A 551 -21.18 -19.50 -8.80
CA LEU A 551 -22.57 -19.32 -9.22
C LEU A 551 -22.86 -19.87 -10.64
N PRO A 552 -22.03 -19.65 -11.66
CA PRO A 552 -22.30 -20.23 -12.98
C PRO A 552 -22.17 -21.75 -13.00
N VAL A 553 -21.25 -22.32 -12.22
CA VAL A 553 -21.09 -23.78 -12.08
C VAL A 553 -22.31 -24.38 -11.37
N VAL A 554 -22.78 -23.73 -10.30
CA VAL A 554 -23.99 -24.13 -9.58
C VAL A 554 -25.20 -24.10 -10.51
N LEU A 555 -25.34 -23.07 -11.36
CA LEU A 555 -26.42 -23.00 -12.34
C LEU A 555 -26.34 -24.10 -13.41
N LEU A 556 -25.14 -24.40 -13.93
CA LEU A 556 -24.93 -25.51 -14.85
C LEU A 556 -25.34 -26.84 -14.22
N ALA A 557 -24.94 -27.08 -12.96
CA ALA A 557 -25.31 -28.28 -12.22
C ALA A 557 -26.81 -28.37 -11.96
N ALA A 558 -27.44 -27.25 -11.56
CA ALA A 558 -28.88 -27.17 -11.33
C ALA A 558 -29.67 -27.47 -12.61
N PHE A 559 -29.33 -26.84 -13.74
CA PHE A 559 -29.98 -27.14 -15.02
C PHE A 559 -29.74 -28.58 -15.46
N ALA A 560 -28.57 -29.14 -15.22
CA ALA A 560 -28.30 -30.55 -15.52
C ALA A 560 -29.19 -31.48 -14.67
N GLY A 561 -29.34 -31.19 -13.38
CA GLY A 561 -30.25 -31.91 -12.46
C GLY A 561 -31.71 -31.82 -12.91
N PHE A 562 -32.22 -30.60 -13.14
CA PHE A 562 -33.58 -30.39 -13.64
C PHE A 562 -33.81 -31.06 -14.99
N SER A 563 -32.83 -31.04 -15.88
CA SER A 563 -32.93 -31.73 -17.17
C SER A 563 -33.13 -33.23 -16.99
N ARG A 564 -32.38 -33.85 -16.06
CA ARG A 564 -32.56 -35.28 -15.72
C ARG A 564 -33.94 -35.55 -15.13
N MET A 565 -34.39 -34.74 -14.17
CA MET A 565 -35.71 -34.89 -13.55
C MET A 565 -36.85 -34.78 -14.58
N LEU A 566 -36.73 -33.83 -15.51
CA LEU A 566 -37.71 -33.59 -16.57
C LEU A 566 -37.53 -34.52 -17.79
N ARG A 567 -36.59 -35.48 -17.74
CA ARG A 567 -36.24 -36.40 -18.84
C ARG A 567 -35.87 -35.68 -20.16
N ILE A 568 -35.35 -34.46 -20.07
CA ILE A 568 -34.81 -33.69 -21.19
C ILE A 568 -33.33 -34.02 -21.32
N PRO A 569 -32.76 -34.20 -22.54
CA PRO A 569 -31.33 -34.36 -22.69
C PRO A 569 -30.57 -33.21 -22.03
N VAL A 570 -29.66 -33.55 -21.11
CA VAL A 570 -28.93 -32.58 -20.25
C VAL A 570 -28.35 -31.43 -21.04
N ALA A 571 -27.74 -31.69 -22.19
CA ALA A 571 -27.16 -30.64 -23.04
C ALA A 571 -28.20 -29.66 -23.58
N ALA A 572 -29.39 -30.14 -23.96
CA ALA A 572 -30.47 -29.29 -24.45
C ALA A 572 -31.07 -28.44 -23.30
N GLY A 573 -31.28 -29.04 -22.13
CA GLY A 573 -31.80 -28.33 -20.98
C GLY A 573 -30.82 -27.31 -20.39
N VAL A 574 -29.53 -27.65 -20.26
CA VAL A 574 -28.47 -26.70 -19.87
C VAL A 574 -28.35 -25.55 -20.86
N THR A 575 -28.29 -25.83 -22.16
CA THR A 575 -28.16 -24.77 -23.19
C THR A 575 -29.37 -23.84 -23.19
N ARG A 576 -30.59 -24.39 -23.09
CA ARG A 576 -31.83 -23.59 -23.04
C ARG A 576 -31.94 -22.81 -21.74
N GLY A 577 -31.61 -23.44 -20.60
CA GLY A 577 -31.61 -22.83 -19.28
C GLY A 577 -30.65 -21.67 -19.19
N MET A 578 -29.38 -21.87 -19.57
CA MET A 578 -28.37 -20.83 -19.59
C MET A 578 -28.73 -19.70 -20.55
N ARG A 579 -29.21 -20.00 -21.77
CA ARG A 579 -29.67 -18.96 -22.71
C ARG A 579 -30.83 -18.13 -22.14
N ALA A 580 -31.73 -18.77 -21.39
CA ALA A 580 -32.90 -18.12 -20.83
C ALA A 580 -32.57 -17.28 -19.58
N MET A 581 -31.61 -17.73 -18.76
CA MET A 581 -31.32 -17.17 -17.43
C MET A 581 -30.06 -16.32 -17.35
N ALA A 582 -29.08 -16.49 -18.24
CA ALA A 582 -27.81 -15.78 -18.15
C ALA A 582 -27.96 -14.25 -18.28
N VAL A 583 -28.82 -13.76 -19.17
CA VAL A 583 -29.07 -12.31 -19.30
C VAL A 583 -29.86 -11.77 -18.10
N PRO A 584 -30.98 -12.37 -17.66
CA PRO A 584 -31.63 -11.96 -16.41
C PRO A 584 -30.69 -11.96 -15.22
N LEU A 585 -29.84 -12.98 -15.08
CA LEU A 585 -28.86 -13.08 -14.01
C LEU A 585 -27.83 -11.95 -14.10
N ALA A 586 -27.27 -11.70 -15.28
CA ALA A 586 -26.35 -10.58 -15.50
C ALA A 586 -27.02 -9.25 -15.11
N CYS A 587 -28.29 -9.06 -15.44
CA CYS A 587 -29.02 -7.86 -15.03
C CYS A 587 -29.22 -7.77 -13.51
N VAL A 588 -29.54 -8.87 -12.83
CA VAL A 588 -29.65 -8.91 -11.36
C VAL A 588 -28.30 -8.61 -10.70
N LEU A 589 -27.22 -9.26 -11.16
CA LEU A 589 -25.86 -9.02 -10.67
C LEU A 589 -25.41 -7.59 -10.91
N LEU A 590 -25.76 -6.99 -12.06
CA LEU A 590 -25.42 -5.60 -12.36
C LEU A 590 -26.19 -4.61 -11.49
N LEU A 591 -27.47 -4.89 -11.20
CA LEU A 591 -28.23 -4.08 -10.24
C LEU A 591 -27.67 -4.22 -8.82
N GLY A 592 -27.29 -5.44 -8.43
CA GLY A 592 -26.57 -5.70 -7.18
C GLY A 592 -25.26 -4.92 -7.11
N TRP A 593 -24.48 -4.94 -8.18
CA TRP A 593 -23.25 -4.15 -8.31
C TRP A 593 -23.55 -2.66 -8.16
N GLY A 594 -24.60 -2.12 -8.78
CA GLY A 594 -24.99 -0.73 -8.62
C GLY A 594 -25.30 -0.34 -7.17
N VAL A 595 -25.94 -1.23 -6.41
CA VAL A 595 -26.20 -1.01 -4.97
C VAL A 595 -24.90 -1.06 -4.17
N CYS A 596 -24.05 -2.05 -4.40
CA CYS A 596 -22.77 -2.18 -3.72
C CYS A 596 -21.84 -0.99 -4.03
N LEU A 597 -21.80 -0.53 -5.28
CA LEU A 597 -21.02 0.61 -5.74
C LEU A 597 -21.35 1.89 -4.98
N VAL A 598 -22.64 2.13 -4.65
CA VAL A 598 -23.06 3.28 -3.84
C VAL A 598 -22.54 3.17 -2.40
N SER A 599 -22.54 1.95 -1.85
CA SER A 599 -21.95 1.69 -0.53
C SER A 599 -20.44 1.90 -0.55
N THR A 600 -19.75 1.38 -1.56
CA THR A 600 -18.31 1.59 -1.78
C THR A 600 -18.00 3.08 -1.90
N LEU A 601 -18.77 3.83 -2.68
CA LEU A 601 -18.59 5.27 -2.86
C LEU A 601 -18.77 6.04 -1.54
N LYS A 602 -19.71 5.63 -0.68
CA LYS A 602 -19.88 6.23 0.65
C LYS A 602 -18.63 6.04 1.51
N HIS A 603 -18.08 4.83 1.53
CA HIS A 603 -16.85 4.54 2.28
C HIS A 603 -15.63 5.25 1.68
N GLU A 604 -15.51 5.28 0.35
CA GLU A 604 -14.48 6.00 -0.39
C GLU A 604 -14.50 7.50 -0.04
N ASN A 605 -15.66 8.14 -0.14
CA ASN A 605 -15.79 9.57 0.16
C ASN A 605 -15.44 9.88 1.62
N ALA A 606 -15.83 9.01 2.55
CA ALA A 606 -15.45 9.15 3.96
C ALA A 606 -13.93 9.02 4.17
N ALA A 607 -13.31 8.05 3.49
CA ALA A 607 -11.87 7.82 3.57
C ALA A 607 -11.07 8.97 2.94
N VAL A 608 -11.51 9.48 1.79
CA VAL A 608 -10.93 10.66 1.14
C VAL A 608 -11.09 11.93 1.99
N ALA A 609 -12.24 12.11 2.64
CA ALA A 609 -12.46 13.23 3.56
C ALA A 609 -11.50 13.17 4.76
N GLU A 610 -11.29 11.97 5.31
CA GLU A 610 -10.32 11.72 6.39
C GLU A 610 -8.88 12.02 5.92
N MET A 611 -8.47 11.58 4.73
CA MET A 611 -7.17 11.94 4.15
C MET A 611 -7.00 13.45 3.95
N LYS A 612 -8.05 14.16 3.54
CA LYS A 612 -8.05 15.64 3.45
C LYS A 612 -7.95 16.30 4.84
N GLN A 613 -8.39 15.64 5.91
CA GLN A 613 -8.18 16.12 7.28
C GLN A 613 -6.74 15.86 7.74
N ILE A 614 -6.17 14.70 7.42
CA ILE A 614 -4.73 14.41 7.63
C ILE A 614 -3.87 15.47 6.95
N GLY A 615 -4.20 15.80 5.69
CA GLY A 615 -3.53 16.85 4.91
C GLY A 615 -3.63 18.26 5.50
N ARG A 616 -4.52 18.51 6.47
CA ARG A 616 -4.69 19.82 7.12
C ARG A 616 -4.09 19.88 8.52
N MET A 617 -4.21 18.82 9.29
CA MET A 617 -3.85 18.82 10.72
C MET A 617 -2.64 17.94 11.06
N GLY A 618 -2.21 17.09 10.14
CA GLY A 618 -1.29 15.99 10.41
C GLY A 618 -2.00 14.77 10.97
N GLU A 619 -1.46 13.60 10.65
CA GLU A 619 -2.01 12.29 11.02
C GLU A 619 -2.10 12.08 12.55
N PRO A 620 -1.06 12.36 13.36
CA PRO A 620 -1.10 12.09 14.81
C PRO A 620 -2.13 12.95 15.56
N ARG A 621 -2.33 14.19 15.12
CA ARG A 621 -3.30 15.10 15.73
C ARG A 621 -4.74 14.71 15.42
N LEU A 622 -5.02 14.32 14.17
CA LEU A 622 -6.31 13.76 13.79
C LEU A 622 -6.61 12.49 14.61
N GLN A 623 -5.62 11.63 14.80
CA GLN A 623 -5.78 10.41 15.61
C GLN A 623 -6.12 10.74 17.07
N ALA A 624 -5.48 11.73 17.67
CA ALA A 624 -5.82 12.19 19.02
C ALA A 624 -7.25 12.75 19.10
N GLU A 625 -7.65 13.58 18.14
CA GLU A 625 -9.00 14.14 18.05
C GLU A 625 -10.07 13.04 17.94
N LEU A 626 -9.86 12.05 17.07
CA LEU A 626 -10.76 10.90 16.90
C LEU A 626 -10.86 10.00 18.15
N LEU A 627 -9.86 10.06 19.02
CA LEU A 627 -9.85 9.36 20.31
C LEU A 627 -10.41 10.22 21.46
N GLY A 628 -10.70 11.50 21.24
CA GLY A 628 -11.06 12.44 22.30
C GLY A 628 -9.91 12.66 23.30
N ARG A 629 -8.66 12.53 22.85
CA ARG A 629 -7.45 12.73 23.66
C ARG A 629 -6.75 14.02 23.25
N THR A 630 -6.14 14.70 24.21
CA THR A 630 -5.27 15.84 23.92
C THR A 630 -3.96 15.33 23.33
N TYR A 631 -3.60 15.82 22.14
CA TYR A 631 -2.26 15.56 21.60
C TYR A 631 -1.23 16.30 22.46
N PRO A 632 -0.16 15.64 22.94
CA PRO A 632 0.84 16.28 23.79
C PRO A 632 1.35 17.58 23.14
N ALA A 633 1.16 18.69 23.83
CA ALA A 633 1.80 19.94 23.46
C ALA A 633 3.31 19.81 23.68
N MET A 634 4.09 20.62 22.97
CA MET A 634 5.50 20.77 23.35
C MET A 634 5.53 21.23 24.82
N THR A 635 6.08 20.41 25.70
CA THR A 635 6.18 20.69 27.13
C THR A 635 6.83 22.07 27.29
N GLU A 636 6.22 23.00 28.02
CA GLU A 636 6.64 24.42 28.05
C GLU A 636 8.11 24.62 28.42
N GLY A 637 8.73 23.69 29.16
CA GLY A 637 10.16 23.67 29.45
C GLY A 637 11.10 23.44 28.26
N LEU A 638 10.56 23.27 27.04
CA LEU A 638 11.33 23.23 25.79
C LEU A 638 11.48 24.60 25.12
N ARG A 639 10.74 25.62 25.57
CA ARG A 639 10.98 26.98 25.11
C ARG A 639 12.26 27.47 25.76
N VAL A 640 13.34 27.49 24.97
CA VAL A 640 14.56 28.20 25.36
C VAL A 640 14.17 29.66 25.61
N PRO A 641 14.43 30.21 26.80
CA PRO A 641 14.12 31.62 27.10
C PRO A 641 14.83 32.59 26.16
#